data_AF-A0A661DX32-F1
#
_entry.id   AF-A0A661DX32-F1
#
_cell.length_a   1.000
_cell.length_b   1.000
_cell.length_c   1.000
_cell.angle_alpha   90.00
_cell.angle_beta   90.00
_cell.angle_gamma   90.00
#
_symmetry.space_group_name_H-M   'P 1'
#
loop_
_entity.id
_entity.type
_entity.pdbx_description
1 polymer ?
#
loop_
_entity_poly.entity_id
_entity_poly.type
_entity_poly.pdbx_seq_one_letter_code
_entity_poly.pdbx_strand_id
1 'polypeptide(L)'
;SPNIWEALGLPLTTFEDSIDFFGDPGLVDEDSVRPFVAMKAQMYHYDEAGSNTPVLDGDGNPVIGFGTAPIDIPNCERCHSNAPNTPNTPNDAAQYALVELEYNFWSAYYNIDTGAGDSDWYSRLKSAAISMLHGHDVQHGTSFTGCYPYDQHIGDPGCQTFTGAPQNTRLGHESIICQKCHADNVIAVVKSATHNGAVIQPVTGAIHNNHKGVSEGGPITFGDSQGRSGGCQGCHPAHRSSGDMSGYPITLSGENFYANADNRDANGGCFVGRDVHSNPNKDTDGAETPLHLNPVGEWLSSNVFNDDNSVNGGLWCTNCHQQLGQELWKAENVTSLVHAQPGDAGHVREPFAGATLADVAAGIGISEDQAISWLDPKETGTPDNIDNTHTIWKADPGLCNYVAGYFGVIDVDPAHDGNVATVEVNVNSAAACTTGGGTGLIECSLDYPGAPDFHICGSIDGDGDFSVNAMDFCTTPDCVATAQATLPSGSVAVPVPMSAATDGRDHWLSPGEPHCADCHAAPYVEQSGNINAFPPFNYPRKASLMRYSRGHQDISCQGCHESIHGLYPVTPDIDTTSYAQAAALNADHTHGPLKCGTCHEVNGVGVPTHIEDGLLYQGQPIKENYDAAVSWMHTFTAEADPRGDYCLNCHEDNRSQISSTNRTWTEHSFKGRSSREMMDKAEVLQNGHVGGDFDAGEDPTNTVCTSCHGDRSRTLQRKGCTTKWKNHLIQGRASEVAWEYMSTDNIGNTCGW
;
A
#
# COMPACT_ATOMS: atom_id res chain seq x y z
N SER A 1 4.05 -8.61 25.38
CA SER A 1 2.61 -8.75 25.09
C SER A 1 1.97 -7.39 25.27
N PRO A 2 1.41 -6.79 24.21
CA PRO A 2 0.92 -5.42 24.19
C PRO A 2 -0.42 -5.34 24.94
N ASN A 3 -0.41 -4.81 26.16
CA ASN A 3 -1.60 -4.58 26.97
C ASN A 3 -1.95 -3.07 27.04
N ILE A 4 -1.56 -2.31 26.01
CA ILE A 4 -1.82 -0.87 25.90
C ILE A 4 -2.59 -0.66 24.60
N TRP A 5 -3.91 -0.62 24.73
CA TRP A 5 -4.78 0.13 23.83
C TRP A 5 -5.47 1.16 24.71
N GLU A 6 -5.00 2.40 24.63
CA GLU A 6 -5.72 3.56 25.15
C GLU A 6 -6.20 4.31 23.91
N ALA A 7 -7.51 4.50 23.84
CA ALA A 7 -8.24 4.98 22.67
C ALA A 7 -7.56 6.21 22.04
N LEU A 8 -7.24 6.09 20.74
CA LEU A 8 -6.74 7.15 19.84
C LEU A 8 -5.37 7.76 20.20
N GLY A 9 -4.39 7.53 19.31
CA GLY A 9 -3.12 8.26 19.26
C GLY A 9 -1.85 7.51 19.70
N LEU A 10 -1.95 6.37 20.39
CA LEU A 10 -0.78 5.62 20.86
C LEU A 10 -0.84 4.09 20.66
N PRO A 11 -1.45 3.52 19.60
CA PRO A 11 -1.32 2.09 19.41
C PRO A 11 0.16 1.79 19.04
N LEU A 12 0.94 1.38 20.03
CA LEU A 12 2.27 0.78 19.88
C LEU A 12 3.43 1.73 19.54
N THR A 13 3.27 3.05 19.68
CA THR A 13 4.35 4.01 19.46
C THR A 13 5.51 3.76 20.42
N THR A 14 6.65 3.34 19.90
CA THR A 14 7.89 3.21 20.67
C THR A 14 8.48 4.59 20.93
N PHE A 15 8.62 4.98 22.19
CA PHE A 15 9.40 6.16 22.56
C PHE A 15 10.89 5.85 22.47
N GLU A 16 11.71 6.90 22.33
CA GLU A 16 13.16 6.79 22.49
C GLU A 16 13.49 6.24 23.88
N ASP A 17 14.46 5.34 23.99
CA ASP A 17 14.87 4.72 25.27
C ASP A 17 15.27 5.75 26.35
N SER A 18 15.61 6.98 25.95
CA SER A 18 15.95 8.09 26.84
C SER A 18 14.72 8.76 27.48
N ILE A 19 13.51 8.49 26.99
CA ILE A 19 12.26 9.04 27.50
C ILE A 19 11.73 8.12 28.60
N ASP A 20 11.90 8.52 29.86
CA ASP A 20 11.34 7.84 31.02
C ASP A 20 9.85 8.20 31.19
N PHE A 21 9.01 7.85 30.21
CA PHE A 21 7.59 8.17 30.23
C PHE A 21 6.91 7.70 31.53
N PHE A 22 7.29 6.54 32.06
CA PHE A 22 6.67 6.01 33.29
C PHE A 22 7.23 6.62 34.58
N GLY A 23 8.45 7.18 34.55
CA GLY A 23 9.05 7.87 35.67
C GLY A 23 8.62 9.34 35.78
N ASP A 24 8.42 10.02 34.65
CA ASP A 24 8.06 11.44 34.60
C ASP A 24 7.29 11.83 33.32
N PRO A 25 5.97 11.57 33.24
CA PRO A 25 5.15 11.93 32.07
C PRO A 25 5.10 13.45 31.79
N GLY A 26 5.38 14.29 32.78
CA GLY A 26 5.43 15.75 32.61
C GLY A 26 6.60 16.22 31.75
N LEU A 27 7.62 15.38 31.53
CA LEU A 27 8.72 15.65 30.62
C LEU A 27 8.41 15.27 29.16
N VAL A 28 7.28 14.62 28.89
CA VAL A 28 6.93 14.17 27.54
C VAL A 28 6.03 15.19 26.87
N ASP A 29 6.61 15.91 25.91
CA ASP A 29 5.90 16.83 25.03
C ASP A 29 5.75 16.24 23.61
N GLU A 30 4.93 16.86 22.77
CA GLU A 30 4.75 16.47 21.37
C GLU A 30 6.08 16.47 20.61
N ASP A 31 6.95 17.43 20.93
CA ASP A 31 8.29 17.56 20.36
C ASP A 31 9.27 16.44 20.77
N SER A 32 8.86 15.57 21.70
CA SER A 32 9.62 14.40 22.14
C SER A 32 9.34 13.19 21.25
N VAL A 33 8.30 13.25 20.42
CA VAL A 33 7.99 12.22 19.42
C VAL A 33 9.01 12.31 18.29
N ARG A 34 9.60 11.17 17.94
CA ARG A 34 10.50 11.03 16.80
C ARG A 34 9.82 10.19 15.74
N PRO A 35 9.89 10.57 14.46
CA PRO A 35 9.20 9.86 13.38
C PRO A 35 9.78 8.47 13.14
N PHE A 36 11.03 8.21 13.53
CA PHE A 36 11.72 6.96 13.24
C PHE A 36 12.60 6.52 14.39
N VAL A 37 12.48 5.23 14.75
CA VAL A 37 13.44 4.58 15.65
C VAL A 37 14.48 3.84 14.82
N ALA A 38 15.75 4.09 15.14
CA ALA A 38 16.90 3.40 14.59
C ALA A 38 16.94 1.92 14.99
N MET A 39 16.64 1.01 14.08
CA MET A 39 16.81 -0.44 14.25
C MET A 39 18.12 -0.87 13.60
N LYS A 40 19.08 -1.38 14.38
CA LYS A 40 20.39 -1.81 13.89
C LYS A 40 20.58 -3.31 14.06
N ALA A 41 20.91 -3.99 12.98
CA ALA A 41 21.25 -5.41 12.95
C ALA A 41 22.68 -5.59 12.41
N GLN A 42 23.59 -6.12 13.22
CA GLN A 42 24.95 -6.40 12.78
C GLN A 42 25.05 -7.82 12.21
N MET A 43 25.64 -7.96 11.03
CA MET A 43 25.86 -9.26 10.41
C MET A 43 27.08 -9.95 11.02
N TYR A 44 26.91 -11.21 11.41
CA TYR A 44 27.96 -12.05 11.96
C TYR A 44 28.20 -13.27 11.06
N HIS A 45 29.44 -13.76 11.03
CA HIS A 45 29.74 -15.02 10.36
C HIS A 45 29.05 -16.16 11.11
N TYR A 46 28.09 -16.81 10.45
CA TYR A 46 27.57 -18.07 10.94
C TYR A 46 28.60 -19.17 10.70
N ASP A 47 29.26 -19.63 11.77
CA ASP A 47 29.82 -20.97 11.83
C ASP A 47 28.97 -21.83 12.76
N GLU A 48 28.91 -23.13 12.52
CA GLU A 48 28.15 -24.09 13.34
C GLU A 48 28.60 -24.11 14.83
N ALA A 49 29.67 -23.37 15.16
CA ALA A 49 30.19 -23.18 16.52
C ALA A 49 29.71 -21.88 17.21
N GLY A 50 28.92 -21.03 16.54
CA GLY A 50 28.35 -19.81 17.10
C GLY A 50 29.33 -18.64 17.19
N SER A 51 30.23 -18.49 16.22
CA SER A 51 31.15 -17.34 16.15
C SER A 51 30.42 -15.99 16.16
N ASN A 52 30.85 -15.10 17.06
CA ASN A 52 30.43 -13.70 17.13
C ASN A 52 31.41 -12.78 16.38
N THR A 53 32.02 -13.24 15.29
CA THR A 53 32.90 -12.39 14.48
C THR A 53 32.07 -11.60 13.46
N PRO A 54 32.08 -10.26 13.47
CA PRO A 54 31.34 -9.47 12.51
C PRO A 54 31.85 -9.71 11.10
N VAL A 55 30.93 -9.74 10.14
CA VAL A 55 31.28 -9.57 8.73
C VAL A 55 31.77 -8.14 8.56
N LEU A 56 32.87 -7.92 7.83
CA LEU A 56 33.43 -6.59 7.58
C LEU A 56 33.19 -6.15 6.13
N ASP A 57 32.93 -4.86 5.93
CA ASP A 57 32.82 -4.23 4.61
C ASP A 57 34.21 -4.00 3.96
N GLY A 58 34.22 -3.38 2.77
CA GLY A 58 35.44 -3.08 2.02
C GLY A 58 36.40 -2.10 2.71
N ASP A 59 35.90 -1.32 3.68
CA ASP A 59 36.66 -0.36 4.48
C ASP A 59 37.08 -0.93 5.85
N GLY A 60 36.66 -2.17 6.16
CA GLY A 60 37.01 -2.89 7.38
C GLY A 60 36.06 -2.63 8.56
N ASN A 61 34.90 -2.00 8.35
CA ASN A 61 33.90 -1.79 9.40
C ASN A 61 32.92 -2.97 9.46
N PRO A 62 32.33 -3.28 10.63
CA PRO A 62 31.25 -4.26 10.72
C PRO A 62 30.08 -3.92 9.78
N VAL A 63 29.61 -4.91 9.03
CA VAL A 63 28.39 -4.81 8.23
C VAL A 63 27.21 -4.70 9.18
N ILE A 64 26.62 -3.52 9.24
CA ILE A 64 25.43 -3.24 10.05
C ILE A 64 24.30 -2.85 9.09
N GLY A 65 23.29 -3.70 9.03
CA GLY A 65 21.99 -3.33 8.48
C GLY A 65 21.32 -2.34 9.41
N PHE A 66 20.75 -1.30 8.85
CA PHE A 66 20.04 -0.26 9.56
C PHE A 66 18.66 -0.11 8.93
N GLY A 67 17.64 -0.05 9.77
CA GLY A 67 16.24 0.13 9.39
C GLY A 67 15.57 1.14 10.29
N THR A 68 14.44 1.65 9.83
CA THR A 68 13.59 2.57 10.56
C THR A 68 12.18 2.01 10.70
N ALA A 69 11.46 2.40 11.75
CA ALA A 69 10.02 2.17 11.84
C ALA A 69 9.31 3.52 11.95
N PRO A 70 8.39 3.84 11.03
CA PRO A 70 7.63 5.09 11.09
C PRO A 70 6.75 5.12 12.33
N ILE A 71 6.71 6.29 12.96
CA ILE A 71 5.84 6.64 14.08
C ILE A 71 4.98 7.81 13.61
N ASP A 72 3.69 7.57 13.43
CA ASP A 72 2.69 8.61 13.21
C ASP A 72 1.76 8.66 14.43
N ILE A 73 1.51 9.88 14.92
CA ILE A 73 0.54 10.17 15.97
C ILE A 73 -0.43 11.19 15.40
N PRO A 74 -1.70 10.83 15.18
CA PRO A 74 -2.69 11.77 14.74
C PRO A 74 -2.85 12.93 15.74
N ASN A 75 -2.89 14.16 15.23
CA ASN A 75 -2.99 15.40 16.02
C ASN A 75 -4.41 15.71 16.52
N CYS A 76 -5.19 14.67 16.83
CA CYS A 76 -6.61 14.83 17.18
C CYS A 76 -6.81 15.79 18.37
N GLU A 77 -5.87 15.83 19.32
CA GLU A 77 -5.91 16.68 20.49
C GLU A 77 -5.89 18.17 20.17
N ARG A 78 -5.28 18.57 19.05
CA ARG A 78 -5.24 19.98 18.62
C ARG A 78 -6.61 20.53 18.20
N CYS A 79 -7.64 19.68 18.07
CA CYS A 79 -9.02 20.10 17.87
C CYS A 79 -9.95 19.55 18.98
N HIS A 80 -9.81 18.28 19.33
CA HIS A 80 -10.72 17.55 20.22
C HIS A 80 -10.49 17.82 21.71
N SER A 81 -9.34 18.37 22.11
CA SER A 81 -9.12 18.80 23.50
C SER A 81 -9.47 20.28 23.75
N ASN A 82 -9.80 21.03 22.69
CA ASN A 82 -10.00 22.46 22.76
C ASN A 82 -11.40 22.85 23.23
N ALA A 83 -11.47 23.98 23.95
CA ALA A 83 -12.72 24.56 24.46
C ALA A 83 -13.70 24.93 23.33
N PRO A 84 -15.01 25.05 23.64
CA PRO A 84 -16.00 25.48 22.66
C PRO A 84 -15.67 26.83 22.04
N ASN A 85 -15.98 26.98 20.74
CA ASN A 85 -15.69 28.14 19.89
C ASN A 85 -14.21 28.35 19.51
N THR A 86 -13.30 27.47 19.92
CA THR A 86 -11.97 27.39 19.27
C THR A 86 -12.14 26.94 17.82
N PRO A 87 -11.34 27.43 16.86
CA PRO A 87 -11.42 26.96 15.47
C PRO A 87 -11.37 25.43 15.36
N ASN A 88 -12.16 24.87 14.44
CA ASN A 88 -12.24 23.44 14.13
C ASN A 88 -12.55 22.49 15.32
N THR A 89 -12.90 23.00 16.52
CA THR A 89 -13.32 22.15 17.65
C THR A 89 -14.74 21.62 17.42
N PRO A 90 -14.99 20.32 17.65
CA PRO A 90 -16.34 19.77 17.66
C PRO A 90 -17.04 19.96 19.02
N ASN A 91 -16.31 20.42 20.04
CA ASN A 91 -16.80 20.41 21.42
C ASN A 91 -17.84 21.50 21.66
N ASP A 92 -19.06 21.09 22.03
CA ASP A 92 -20.01 21.95 22.71
C ASP A 92 -19.75 21.99 24.23
N ALA A 93 -20.56 22.75 24.96
CA ALA A 93 -20.38 22.89 26.42
C ALA A 93 -20.56 21.57 27.19
N ALA A 94 -21.42 20.66 26.72
CA ALA A 94 -21.69 19.39 27.39
C ALA A 94 -20.55 18.39 27.13
N GLN A 95 -20.13 18.27 25.86
CA GLN A 95 -19.00 17.44 25.47
C GLN A 95 -17.71 17.94 26.11
N TYR A 96 -17.46 19.25 26.13
CA TYR A 96 -16.26 19.81 26.73
C TYR A 96 -16.16 19.55 28.24
N ALA A 97 -17.28 19.47 28.97
CA ALA A 97 -17.26 19.12 30.39
C ALA A 97 -16.66 17.72 30.63
N LEU A 98 -16.87 16.77 29.71
CA LEU A 98 -16.25 15.44 29.76
C LEU A 98 -14.76 15.49 29.43
N VAL A 99 -14.38 16.32 28.45
CA VAL A 99 -12.98 16.57 28.07
C VAL A 99 -12.20 17.16 29.26
N GLU A 100 -12.74 18.20 29.89
CA GLU A 100 -12.14 18.87 31.05
C GLU A 100 -12.00 17.91 32.24
N LEU A 101 -12.99 17.03 32.46
CA LEU A 101 -12.94 16.01 33.48
C LEU A 101 -11.78 15.01 33.26
N GLU A 102 -11.56 14.58 32.02
CA GLU A 102 -10.47 13.64 31.70
C GLU A 102 -9.11 14.31 31.80
N TYR A 103 -8.98 15.53 31.26
CA TYR A 103 -7.77 16.33 31.33
C TYR A 103 -7.33 16.51 32.79
N ASN A 104 -8.23 17.00 33.64
CA ASN A 104 -7.95 17.26 35.06
C ASN A 104 -7.56 15.98 35.82
N PHE A 105 -8.14 14.83 35.47
CA PHE A 105 -7.75 13.56 36.08
C PHE A 105 -6.29 13.22 35.79
N TRP A 106 -5.88 13.24 34.52
CA TRP A 106 -4.52 12.86 34.13
C TRP A 106 -3.47 13.85 34.63
N SER A 107 -3.79 15.15 34.58
CA SER A 107 -2.92 16.17 35.17
C SER A 107 -2.73 15.96 36.67
N ALA A 108 -3.81 15.63 37.41
CA ALA A 108 -3.69 15.34 38.84
C ALA A 108 -2.99 14.00 39.13
N TYR A 109 -3.26 12.96 38.34
CA TYR A 109 -2.69 11.62 38.52
C TYR A 109 -1.17 11.62 38.38
N TYR A 110 -0.65 12.37 37.41
CA TYR A 110 0.79 12.51 37.17
C TYR A 110 1.42 13.76 37.79
N ASN A 111 0.64 14.55 38.54
CA ASN A 111 1.10 15.79 39.17
C ASN A 111 1.72 16.78 38.15
N ILE A 112 1.09 16.93 36.99
CA ILE A 112 1.50 17.86 35.93
C ILE A 112 1.28 19.31 36.40
N ASP A 113 2.36 20.09 36.47
CA ASP A 113 2.35 21.53 36.74
C ASP A 113 2.85 22.31 35.51
N THR A 114 1.91 22.68 34.63
CA THR A 114 2.22 23.50 33.45
C THR A 114 2.78 24.89 33.81
N GLY A 115 2.50 25.38 35.02
CA GLY A 115 3.09 26.62 35.55
C GLY A 115 4.56 26.46 35.95
N ALA A 116 4.98 25.25 36.29
CA ALA A 116 6.38 24.88 36.52
C ALA A 116 7.12 24.46 35.25
N GLY A 117 6.40 24.28 34.13
CA GLY A 117 6.95 23.94 32.82
C GLY A 117 6.71 22.49 32.37
N ASP A 118 5.90 21.72 33.11
CA ASP A 118 5.54 20.36 32.69
C ASP A 118 4.64 20.41 31.44
N SER A 119 4.81 19.46 30.52
CA SER A 119 3.92 19.31 29.38
C SER A 119 2.60 18.69 29.82
N ASP A 120 1.49 19.24 29.32
CA ASP A 120 0.16 18.66 29.46
C ASP A 120 -0.26 17.85 28.23
N TRP A 121 0.64 17.63 27.27
CA TRP A 121 0.34 16.98 26.00
C TRP A 121 -0.34 15.61 26.18
N TYR A 122 0.16 14.77 27.09
CA TYR A 122 -0.48 13.50 27.42
C TYR A 122 -1.92 13.67 27.96
N SER A 123 -2.16 14.69 28.79
CA SER A 123 -3.51 14.99 29.32
C SER A 123 -4.46 15.45 28.20
N ARG A 124 -3.95 16.23 27.23
CA ARG A 124 -4.70 16.63 26.03
C ARG A 124 -5.04 15.43 25.14
N LEU A 125 -4.09 14.53 24.89
CA LEU A 125 -4.33 13.29 24.13
C LEU A 125 -5.45 12.45 24.74
N LYS A 126 -5.42 12.24 26.06
CA LYS A 126 -6.46 11.45 26.76
C LYS A 126 -7.83 12.10 26.71
N SER A 127 -7.89 13.41 26.92
CA SER A 127 -9.17 14.13 26.88
C SER A 127 -9.75 14.23 25.47
N ALA A 128 -8.91 14.31 24.44
CA ALA A 128 -9.32 14.25 23.04
C ALA A 128 -10.02 12.92 22.70
N ALA A 129 -9.54 11.80 23.24
CA ALA A 129 -10.18 10.50 23.08
C ALA A 129 -11.63 10.50 23.58
N ILE A 130 -11.91 11.14 24.72
CA ILE A 130 -13.27 11.25 25.27
C ILE A 130 -14.17 12.11 24.38
N SER A 131 -13.66 13.21 23.84
CA SER A 131 -14.38 14.02 22.85
C SER A 131 -14.79 13.19 21.63
N MET A 132 -13.85 12.45 21.04
CA MET A 132 -14.12 11.63 19.86
C MET A 132 -15.14 10.52 20.13
N LEU A 133 -14.98 9.79 21.25
CA LEU A 133 -15.91 8.71 21.63
C LEU A 133 -17.32 9.25 21.94
N HIS A 134 -17.42 10.39 22.61
CA HIS A 134 -18.71 11.03 22.85
C HIS A 134 -19.37 11.51 21.56
N GLY A 135 -18.60 12.14 20.67
CA GLY A 135 -19.08 12.54 19.35
C GLY A 135 -19.60 11.34 18.56
N HIS A 136 -18.92 10.20 18.66
CA HIS A 136 -19.34 8.95 18.04
C HIS A 136 -20.67 8.42 18.63
N ASP A 137 -20.84 8.47 19.95
CA ASP A 137 -22.10 8.11 20.61
C ASP A 137 -23.27 8.98 20.12
N VAL A 138 -23.06 10.28 19.97
CA VAL A 138 -24.08 11.22 19.49
C VAL A 138 -24.43 11.00 18.02
N GLN A 139 -23.43 10.76 17.16
CA GLN A 139 -23.62 10.68 15.71
C GLN A 139 -24.09 9.30 15.24
N HIS A 140 -23.63 8.23 15.89
CA HIS A 140 -23.84 6.86 15.44
C HIS A 140 -24.61 6.00 16.45
N GLY A 141 -25.02 6.58 17.59
CA GLY A 141 -25.81 5.89 18.60
C GLY A 141 -25.07 4.77 19.33
N THR A 142 -23.74 4.83 19.36
CA THR A 142 -22.94 3.98 20.25
C THR A 142 -23.09 4.44 21.71
N SER A 143 -22.49 3.69 22.63
CA SER A 143 -22.54 3.99 24.06
C SER A 143 -21.17 3.88 24.73
N PHE A 144 -20.11 4.23 24.00
CA PHE A 144 -18.72 4.16 24.46
C PHE A 144 -18.48 4.95 25.74
N THR A 145 -19.12 6.10 25.89
CA THR A 145 -19.02 6.98 27.05
C THR A 145 -20.16 6.80 28.06
N GLY A 146 -21.04 5.82 27.86
CA GLY A 146 -22.23 5.61 28.71
C GLY A 146 -21.93 5.26 30.18
N CYS A 147 -20.73 4.74 30.45
CA CYS A 147 -20.24 4.43 31.80
C CYS A 147 -19.05 5.32 32.22
N TYR A 148 -18.82 6.42 31.50
CA TYR A 148 -17.74 7.36 31.78
C TYR A 148 -18.23 8.55 32.62
N PRO A 149 -17.48 8.97 33.67
CA PRO A 149 -16.31 8.29 34.20
C PRO A 149 -16.72 7.13 35.12
N TYR A 150 -16.02 6.00 35.04
CA TYR A 150 -16.42 4.77 35.74
C TYR A 150 -16.62 4.94 37.27
N ASP A 151 -15.85 5.81 37.91
CA ASP A 151 -15.93 6.08 39.35
C ASP A 151 -17.31 6.64 39.77
N GLN A 152 -18.06 7.23 38.84
CA GLN A 152 -19.44 7.70 39.06
C GLN A 152 -20.50 6.62 38.79
N HIS A 153 -20.11 5.48 38.23
CA HIS A 153 -20.99 4.37 37.82
C HIS A 153 -20.75 3.07 38.62
N ILE A 154 -20.04 3.15 39.76
CA ILE A 154 -19.78 2.00 40.63
C ILE A 154 -21.10 1.38 41.11
N GLY A 155 -21.33 0.13 40.71
CA GLY A 155 -22.52 -0.64 41.10
C GLY A 155 -23.66 -0.60 40.09
N ASP A 156 -23.51 0.10 38.95
CA ASP A 156 -24.42 -0.02 37.82
C ASP A 156 -24.25 -1.39 37.13
N PRO A 157 -25.30 -2.24 37.03
CA PRO A 157 -25.22 -3.55 36.39
C PRO A 157 -24.81 -3.50 34.91
N GLY A 158 -25.04 -2.36 34.23
CA GLY A 158 -24.59 -2.12 32.86
C GLY A 158 -23.11 -1.78 32.75
N CYS A 159 -22.51 -1.24 33.82
CA CYS A 159 -21.11 -0.83 33.89
C CYS A 159 -20.28 -1.88 34.63
N GLN A 160 -19.70 -2.84 33.89
CA GLN A 160 -18.99 -3.95 34.50
C GLN A 160 -17.55 -3.61 34.92
N THR A 161 -17.20 -4.04 36.13
CA THR A 161 -15.81 -4.17 36.56
C THR A 161 -15.23 -5.47 36.03
N PHE A 162 -14.30 -5.38 35.08
CA PHE A 162 -13.41 -6.51 34.84
C PHE A 162 -12.40 -6.61 36.00
N THR A 163 -12.75 -7.37 37.04
CA THR A 163 -11.81 -7.74 38.10
C THR A 163 -10.71 -8.63 37.52
N GLY A 164 -9.56 -8.04 37.19
CA GLY A 164 -8.38 -8.73 36.66
C GLY A 164 -7.99 -8.41 35.20
N ALA A 165 -8.74 -7.55 34.50
CA ALA A 165 -8.27 -6.93 33.24
C ALA A 165 -7.46 -5.65 33.55
N PRO A 166 -6.60 -5.16 32.65
CA PRO A 166 -5.64 -4.10 32.97
C PRO A 166 -6.36 -2.83 33.43
N GLN A 167 -5.82 -2.18 34.44
CA GLN A 167 -6.32 -0.95 35.09
C GLN A 167 -6.33 0.31 34.18
N ASN A 168 -6.54 0.21 32.87
CA ASN A 168 -6.02 1.21 31.92
C ASN A 168 -7.08 2.07 31.18
N THR A 169 -8.39 1.97 31.46
CA THR A 169 -9.37 2.92 30.89
C THR A 169 -10.40 3.38 31.92
N ARG A 170 -10.76 4.67 31.91
CA ARG A 170 -11.80 5.27 32.78
C ARG A 170 -13.22 5.13 32.20
N LEU A 171 -13.37 4.42 31.07
CA LEU A 171 -14.63 4.25 30.33
C LEU A 171 -15.64 3.33 31.04
N GLY A 172 -15.18 2.49 31.99
CA GLY A 172 -16.06 1.57 32.72
C GLY A 172 -16.40 0.28 31.98
N HIS A 173 -15.71 0.01 30.86
CA HIS A 173 -15.80 -1.17 30.01
C HIS A 173 -14.40 -1.59 29.50
N GLU A 174 -14.31 -2.63 28.68
CA GLU A 174 -13.07 -3.00 27.99
C GLU A 174 -12.58 -1.90 27.02
N SER A 175 -11.29 -1.91 26.69
CA SER A 175 -10.72 -0.98 25.69
C SER A 175 -11.46 -1.11 24.36
N ILE A 176 -11.80 0.03 23.77
CA ILE A 176 -12.45 0.09 22.46
C ILE A 176 -11.39 -0.18 21.40
N ILE A 177 -11.58 -1.26 20.65
CA ILE A 177 -10.80 -1.56 19.46
C ILE A 177 -11.66 -1.09 18.30
N CYS A 178 -11.40 0.13 17.81
CA CYS A 178 -12.21 0.77 16.77
C CYS A 178 -12.40 -0.15 15.56
N GLN A 179 -11.35 -0.90 15.18
CA GLN A 179 -11.34 -1.88 14.10
C GLN A 179 -12.32 -3.05 14.28
N LYS A 180 -12.75 -3.35 15.51
CA LYS A 180 -13.75 -4.40 15.79
C LYS A 180 -15.18 -3.93 15.59
N CYS A 181 -15.43 -2.63 15.73
CA CYS A 181 -16.77 -2.04 15.61
C CYS A 181 -16.98 -1.36 14.26
N HIS A 182 -15.89 -1.02 13.57
CA HIS A 182 -15.89 -0.42 12.26
C HIS A 182 -14.82 -1.09 11.41
N ALA A 183 -15.21 -1.53 10.22
CA ALA A 183 -14.28 -2.19 9.30
C ALA A 183 -13.04 -1.30 9.07
N ASP A 184 -11.89 -1.78 9.51
CA ASP A 184 -10.58 -1.27 9.10
C ASP A 184 -9.89 -2.41 8.33
N ASN A 185 -9.30 -2.06 7.20
CA ASN A 185 -8.87 -2.99 6.17
C ASN A 185 -7.64 -3.80 6.61
N VAL A 186 -7.02 -3.44 7.74
CA VAL A 186 -5.93 -4.21 8.36
C VAL A 186 -6.44 -5.48 9.07
N ILE A 187 -7.70 -5.52 9.53
CA ILE A 187 -8.23 -6.64 10.34
C ILE A 187 -9.36 -7.41 9.63
N ALA A 188 -9.73 -7.02 8.40
CA ALA A 188 -10.73 -7.70 7.57
C ALA A 188 -12.05 -7.99 8.32
N VAL A 189 -12.54 -7.03 9.11
CA VAL A 189 -13.86 -7.14 9.76
C VAL A 189 -14.92 -6.84 8.72
N VAL A 190 -15.62 -7.88 8.27
CA VAL A 190 -16.47 -7.87 7.05
C VAL A 190 -17.88 -7.31 7.30
N LYS A 191 -18.25 -6.91 8.52
CA LYS A 191 -19.63 -6.49 8.82
C LYS A 191 -19.76 -5.40 9.87
N SER A 192 -20.23 -4.24 9.43
CA SER A 192 -20.64 -3.08 10.22
C SER A 192 -22.04 -3.28 10.80
N ALA A 193 -22.28 -2.71 11.99
CA ALA A 193 -23.61 -2.64 12.57
C ALA A 193 -24.49 -1.62 11.83
N THR A 194 -25.79 -1.61 12.12
CA THR A 194 -26.73 -0.60 11.59
C THR A 194 -27.23 0.30 12.71
N HIS A 195 -27.44 1.59 12.39
CA HIS A 195 -28.09 2.55 13.26
C HIS A 195 -29.23 3.25 12.50
N ASN A 196 -30.44 3.25 13.08
CA ASN A 196 -31.66 3.79 12.45
C ASN A 196 -31.93 3.27 11.02
N GLY A 197 -31.55 2.01 10.74
CA GLY A 197 -31.74 1.38 9.43
C GLY A 197 -30.66 1.68 8.39
N ALA A 198 -29.66 2.52 8.71
CA ALA A 198 -28.49 2.76 7.86
C ALA A 198 -27.29 1.95 8.37
N VAL A 199 -26.46 1.47 7.44
CA VAL A 199 -25.16 0.86 7.78
C VAL A 199 -24.27 1.94 8.41
N ILE A 200 -23.65 1.62 9.55
CA ILE A 200 -22.68 2.50 10.18
C ILE A 200 -21.42 2.48 9.31
N GLN A 201 -20.96 3.65 8.88
CA GLN A 201 -19.76 3.77 8.06
C GLN A 201 -18.53 3.17 8.78
N PRO A 202 -17.57 2.60 8.03
CA PRO A 202 -16.22 2.39 8.53
C PRO A 202 -15.69 3.64 9.23
N VAL A 203 -14.95 3.49 10.33
CA VAL A 203 -14.40 4.61 11.13
C VAL A 203 -13.60 5.53 10.23
N THR A 204 -12.82 4.94 9.33
CA THR A 204 -12.02 5.70 8.40
C THR A 204 -12.87 6.54 7.46
N GLY A 205 -13.95 5.98 6.89
CA GLY A 205 -14.89 6.74 6.07
C GLY A 205 -15.63 7.83 6.87
N ALA A 206 -16.08 7.50 8.09
CA ALA A 206 -16.77 8.43 8.98
C ALA A 206 -15.87 9.60 9.40
N ILE A 207 -14.61 9.32 9.75
CA ILE A 207 -13.61 10.35 10.11
C ILE A 207 -13.38 11.25 8.90
N HIS A 208 -12.99 10.73 7.74
CA HIS A 208 -12.72 11.58 6.57
C HIS A 208 -13.96 12.40 6.17
N ASN A 209 -15.16 11.81 6.17
CA ASN A 209 -16.40 12.51 5.85
C ASN A 209 -16.76 13.62 6.85
N ASN A 210 -16.46 13.43 8.15
CA ASN A 210 -16.66 14.44 9.19
C ASN A 210 -15.60 15.54 9.18
N HIS A 211 -14.46 15.29 8.53
CA HIS A 211 -13.33 16.22 8.45
C HIS A 211 -13.22 16.92 7.08
N LYS A 212 -14.26 16.81 6.24
CA LYS A 212 -14.26 17.49 4.95
C LYS A 212 -14.29 19.01 5.06
N GLY A 213 -13.77 19.66 4.01
CA GLY A 213 -13.72 21.11 3.90
C GLY A 213 -15.12 21.75 3.92
N VAL A 214 -15.17 23.02 4.31
CA VAL A 214 -16.42 23.81 4.31
C VAL A 214 -17.05 23.92 2.93
N SER A 215 -16.25 23.93 1.87
CA SER A 215 -16.73 23.97 0.48
C SER A 215 -17.54 22.73 0.09
N GLU A 216 -17.31 21.59 0.75
CA GLU A 216 -18.04 20.33 0.57
C GLU A 216 -19.10 20.11 1.68
N GLY A 217 -19.40 21.14 2.46
CA GLY A 217 -20.38 21.10 3.54
C GLY A 217 -19.89 20.43 4.82
N GLY A 218 -18.58 20.27 5.00
CA GLY A 218 -18.00 19.86 6.28
C GLY A 218 -17.69 21.03 7.21
N PRO A 219 -17.15 20.73 8.42
CA PRO A 219 -16.93 21.74 9.45
C PRO A 219 -15.54 22.38 9.41
N ILE A 220 -14.61 21.88 8.59
CA ILE A 220 -13.19 22.25 8.69
C ILE A 220 -12.83 23.34 7.70
N THR A 221 -12.21 24.41 8.20
CA THR A 221 -11.48 25.38 7.36
C THR A 221 -9.99 25.08 7.45
N PHE A 222 -9.44 24.49 6.39
CA PHE A 222 -8.02 24.09 6.33
C PHE A 222 -7.34 24.40 4.99
N GLY A 223 -7.99 25.17 4.10
CA GLY A 223 -7.38 25.63 2.86
C GLY A 223 -6.15 26.52 3.10
N ASP A 224 -5.18 26.45 2.20
CA ASP A 224 -4.08 27.41 2.10
C ASP A 224 -4.45 28.63 1.24
N SER A 225 -3.48 29.49 0.94
CA SER A 225 -3.72 30.70 0.14
C SER A 225 -4.15 30.42 -1.30
N GLN A 226 -3.96 29.19 -1.79
CA GLN A 226 -4.37 28.70 -3.10
C GLN A 226 -5.67 27.89 -3.04
N GLY A 227 -6.24 27.69 -1.85
CA GLY A 227 -7.44 26.90 -1.62
C GLY A 227 -7.18 25.39 -1.54
N ARG A 228 -5.92 24.92 -1.52
CA ARG A 228 -5.61 23.49 -1.33
C ARG A 228 -5.78 23.12 0.13
N SER A 229 -6.44 22.00 0.41
CA SER A 229 -6.66 21.55 1.78
C SER A 229 -5.36 21.06 2.44
N GLY A 230 -5.01 21.61 3.60
CA GLY A 230 -3.94 21.09 4.44
C GLY A 230 -4.41 20.01 5.41
N GLY A 231 -5.69 19.62 5.37
CA GLY A 231 -6.35 18.78 6.39
C GLY A 231 -5.67 17.42 6.57
N CYS A 232 -5.24 16.78 5.47
CA CYS A 232 -4.50 15.52 5.51
C CYS A 232 -3.22 15.64 6.36
N GLN A 233 -2.40 16.66 6.08
CA GLN A 233 -1.11 16.84 6.74
C GLN A 233 -1.26 17.38 8.18
N GLY A 234 -2.32 18.15 8.44
CA GLY A 234 -2.67 18.59 9.79
C GLY A 234 -3.08 17.43 10.70
N CYS A 235 -3.83 16.46 10.18
CA CYS A 235 -4.31 15.29 10.94
C CYS A 235 -3.29 14.14 11.00
N HIS A 236 -2.53 13.93 9.93
CA HIS A 236 -1.46 12.92 9.81
C HIS A 236 -0.08 13.61 9.67
N PRO A 237 0.39 14.30 10.73
CA PRO A 237 1.70 14.92 10.74
C PRO A 237 2.81 13.85 10.70
N ALA A 238 4.05 14.27 10.47
CA ALA A 238 5.18 13.52 11.02
C ALA A 238 6.19 14.49 11.60
N HIS A 239 6.53 14.24 12.85
CA HIS A 239 7.52 14.99 13.62
C HIS A 239 8.89 14.92 12.94
N ARG A 240 9.72 15.95 13.09
CA ARG A 240 11.09 15.91 12.56
C ARG A 240 11.99 15.07 13.46
N SER A 241 13.04 14.49 12.88
CA SER A 241 14.04 13.74 13.65
C SER A 241 14.79 14.62 14.67
N SER A 242 14.80 15.95 14.48
CA SER A 242 15.33 16.92 15.44
C SER A 242 14.38 17.26 16.60
N GLY A 243 13.09 16.96 16.45
CA GLY A 243 12.04 17.42 17.36
C GLY A 243 11.61 18.87 17.22
N ASP A 244 12.24 19.65 16.35
CA ASP A 244 11.79 21.03 16.15
C ASP A 244 10.35 21.05 15.59
N MET A 245 9.49 21.88 16.18
CA MET A 245 8.08 22.07 15.79
C MET A 245 7.85 23.35 14.99
N SER A 246 8.90 24.11 14.66
CA SER A 246 8.81 25.28 13.78
C SER A 246 8.32 24.91 12.36
N GLY A 247 7.22 25.52 11.90
CA GLY A 247 6.63 25.20 10.60
C GLY A 247 5.80 23.91 10.60
N TYR A 248 5.34 23.46 11.76
CA TYR A 248 4.40 22.34 11.88
C TYR A 248 3.03 22.70 11.26
N PRO A 249 2.37 21.78 10.54
CA PRO A 249 1.23 22.10 9.65
C PRO A 249 -0.05 22.54 10.38
N ILE A 250 -0.19 22.25 11.67
CA ILE A 250 -1.39 22.55 12.46
C ILE A 250 -1.01 23.29 13.75
N THR A 251 -1.77 24.34 14.09
CA THR A 251 -1.56 25.09 15.33
C THR A 251 -2.11 24.33 16.55
N LEU A 252 -1.78 24.76 17.77
CA LEU A 252 -2.40 24.19 18.98
C LEU A 252 -3.91 24.50 19.08
N SER A 253 -4.36 25.56 18.40
CA SER A 253 -5.78 25.92 18.26
C SER A 253 -6.51 25.13 17.17
N GLY A 254 -5.83 24.24 16.44
CA GLY A 254 -6.46 23.42 15.40
C GLY A 254 -6.62 24.12 14.05
N GLU A 255 -5.91 25.23 13.82
CA GLU A 255 -5.92 25.98 12.55
C GLU A 255 -4.82 25.48 11.61
N ASN A 256 -5.01 25.67 10.29
CA ASN A 256 -3.93 25.47 9.33
C ASN A 256 -2.85 26.54 9.52
N PHE A 257 -1.63 26.12 9.87
CA PHE A 257 -0.50 27.04 10.02
C PHE A 257 -0.16 27.76 8.70
N TYR A 258 -0.39 27.11 7.57
CA TYR A 258 -0.11 27.58 6.22
C TYR A 258 -1.33 28.21 5.53
N ALA A 259 -2.38 28.58 6.28
CA ALA A 259 -3.61 29.17 5.72
C ALA A 259 -3.38 30.40 4.82
N ASN A 260 -2.32 31.18 5.08
CA ASN A 260 -1.95 32.36 4.29
C ASN A 260 -0.68 32.14 3.44
N ALA A 261 -0.24 30.90 3.28
CA ALA A 261 0.96 30.49 2.55
C ALA A 261 0.63 29.28 1.67
N ASP A 262 1.63 28.47 1.32
CA ASP A 262 1.47 27.21 0.61
C ASP A 262 1.66 26.06 1.58
N ASN A 263 0.75 25.09 1.60
CA ASN A 263 0.89 23.92 2.48
C ASN A 263 2.16 23.12 2.20
N ARG A 264 2.68 23.16 0.97
CA ARG A 264 3.89 22.44 0.55
C ARG A 264 5.17 22.98 1.19
N ASP A 265 5.12 24.18 1.76
CA ASP A 265 6.22 24.78 2.52
C ASP A 265 6.31 24.26 3.98
N ALA A 266 5.52 23.24 4.34
CA ALA A 266 5.55 22.61 5.65
C ALA A 266 6.93 22.01 5.98
N ASN A 267 7.46 22.35 7.16
CA ASN A 267 8.74 21.82 7.64
C ASN A 267 8.49 20.59 8.50
N GLY A 268 8.23 19.47 7.84
CA GLY A 268 7.80 18.24 8.48
C GLY A 268 6.34 17.93 8.18
N GLY A 269 5.98 16.69 8.43
CA GLY A 269 4.81 16.07 7.86
C GLY A 269 5.10 14.64 7.41
N CYS A 270 4.05 13.84 7.24
CA CYS A 270 4.14 12.46 6.78
C CYS A 270 4.71 12.37 5.36
N PHE A 271 4.46 13.39 4.53
CA PHE A 271 4.84 13.42 3.13
C PHE A 271 5.92 14.46 2.80
N VAL A 272 5.73 15.70 3.27
CA VAL A 272 6.52 16.86 2.84
C VAL A 272 7.99 16.76 3.24
N GLY A 273 8.87 16.92 2.25
CA GLY A 273 10.33 16.86 2.44
C GLY A 273 10.87 15.45 2.67
N ARG A 274 10.01 14.43 2.66
CA ARG A 274 10.35 13.00 2.86
C ARG A 274 10.13 12.14 1.62
N ASP A 275 9.27 12.59 0.72
CA ASP A 275 8.95 11.88 -0.51
C ASP A 275 9.48 12.67 -1.72
N VAL A 276 10.06 11.97 -2.69
CA VAL A 276 10.58 12.60 -3.92
C VAL A 276 9.53 13.41 -4.68
N HIS A 277 8.26 13.03 -4.62
CA HIS A 277 7.18 13.76 -5.26
C HIS A 277 6.88 15.09 -4.55
N SER A 278 7.29 15.25 -3.28
CA SER A 278 7.21 16.51 -2.54
C SER A 278 8.51 17.33 -2.57
N ASN A 279 9.53 16.87 -3.31
CA ASN A 279 10.89 17.39 -3.20
C ASN A 279 11.09 18.76 -3.87
N PRO A 280 11.33 19.84 -3.11
CA PRO A 280 11.60 21.13 -3.71
C PRO A 280 12.99 21.24 -4.34
N ASN A 281 13.91 20.34 -3.98
CA ASN A 281 15.28 20.31 -4.48
C ASN A 281 15.45 19.32 -5.65
N LYS A 282 14.35 18.85 -6.26
CA LYS A 282 14.42 17.95 -7.42
C LYS A 282 15.43 18.49 -8.45
N ASP A 283 16.28 17.59 -8.91
CA ASP A 283 17.34 17.81 -9.89
C ASP A 283 18.55 18.63 -9.39
N THR A 284 18.65 18.85 -8.07
CA THR A 284 19.74 19.62 -7.44
C THR A 284 20.31 19.00 -6.16
N ASP A 285 19.74 17.90 -5.69
CA ASP A 285 20.06 17.22 -4.44
C ASP A 285 20.97 15.99 -4.62
N GLY A 286 21.36 15.66 -5.85
CA GLY A 286 22.18 14.48 -6.17
C GLY A 286 21.38 13.17 -6.29
N ALA A 287 20.05 13.24 -6.30
CA ALA A 287 19.13 12.11 -6.55
C ALA A 287 18.37 12.30 -7.88
N GLU A 288 19.03 12.86 -8.89
CA GLU A 288 18.37 13.26 -10.14
C GLU A 288 17.88 12.05 -10.93
N THR A 289 16.59 12.05 -11.25
CA THR A 289 15.92 10.97 -11.96
C THR A 289 15.01 11.51 -13.07
N PRO A 290 15.01 10.88 -14.26
CA PRO A 290 14.01 11.16 -15.27
C PRO A 290 12.60 10.83 -14.75
N LEU A 291 11.62 11.65 -15.10
CA LEU A 291 10.25 11.50 -14.59
C LEU A 291 9.41 10.48 -15.37
N HIS A 292 9.66 10.31 -16.67
CA HIS A 292 8.93 9.37 -17.56
C HIS A 292 7.40 9.39 -17.34
N LEU A 293 6.78 10.52 -17.67
CA LEU A 293 5.38 10.80 -17.33
C LEU A 293 4.42 10.45 -18.47
N ASN A 294 3.20 10.07 -18.09
CA ASN A 294 2.05 10.01 -18.97
C ASN A 294 1.37 11.41 -19.03
N PRO A 295 0.28 11.60 -19.81
CA PRO A 295 -0.39 12.90 -19.91
C PRO A 295 -0.91 13.49 -18.59
N VAL A 296 -1.34 12.65 -17.64
CA VAL A 296 -1.79 13.08 -16.30
C VAL A 296 -0.59 13.59 -15.50
N GLY A 297 0.52 12.83 -15.49
CA GLY A 297 1.75 13.22 -14.83
C GLY A 297 2.36 14.50 -15.41
N GLU A 298 2.36 14.65 -16.74
CA GLU A 298 2.82 15.87 -17.42
C GLU A 298 2.00 17.10 -16.99
N TRP A 299 0.68 16.94 -16.84
CA TRP A 299 -0.20 18.00 -16.36
C TRP A 299 0.11 18.36 -14.90
N LEU A 300 0.22 17.39 -14.00
CA LEU A 300 0.59 17.61 -12.60
C LEU A 300 1.97 18.28 -12.47
N SER A 301 2.93 17.84 -13.27
CA SER A 301 4.28 18.43 -13.32
C SER A 301 4.24 19.92 -13.70
N SER A 302 3.37 20.28 -14.65
CA SER A 302 3.31 21.64 -15.21
C SER A 302 2.40 22.61 -14.46
N ASN A 303 1.45 22.11 -13.67
CA ASN A 303 0.40 22.93 -13.04
C ASN A 303 0.35 22.82 -11.51
N VAL A 304 0.96 21.77 -10.94
CA VAL A 304 1.01 21.55 -9.50
C VAL A 304 2.45 21.57 -9.05
N PHE A 305 3.26 20.61 -9.48
CA PHE A 305 4.68 20.53 -9.09
C PHE A 305 5.43 21.81 -9.41
N ASN A 306 5.19 22.37 -10.60
CA ASN A 306 5.55 23.72 -10.97
C ASN A 306 4.27 24.54 -11.10
N ASP A 307 4.17 25.63 -10.36
CA ASP A 307 3.09 26.59 -10.52
C ASP A 307 3.59 28.04 -10.36
N ASP A 308 2.68 29.00 -10.49
CA ASP A 308 3.03 30.42 -10.38
C ASP A 308 3.51 30.82 -8.97
N ASN A 309 3.27 29.97 -7.96
CA ASN A 309 3.63 30.22 -6.57
C ASN A 309 4.95 29.57 -6.18
N SER A 310 5.30 28.42 -6.78
CA SER A 310 6.54 27.72 -6.51
C SER A 310 7.13 27.03 -7.75
N VAL A 311 8.44 27.25 -7.94
CA VAL A 311 9.25 26.47 -8.88
C VAL A 311 9.76 25.25 -8.12
N ASN A 312 9.40 24.05 -8.56
CA ASN A 312 9.55 22.81 -7.79
C ASN A 312 8.85 22.90 -6.42
N GLY A 313 7.57 23.24 -6.38
CA GLY A 313 6.79 23.17 -5.14
C GLY A 313 6.53 21.76 -4.65
N GLY A 314 6.70 20.75 -5.51
CA GLY A 314 6.30 19.39 -5.20
C GLY A 314 4.78 19.18 -5.36
N LEU A 315 4.37 17.91 -5.25
CA LEU A 315 2.99 17.49 -5.13
C LEU A 315 2.53 17.55 -3.66
N TRP A 316 1.23 17.47 -3.46
CA TRP A 316 0.59 17.37 -2.16
C TRP A 316 -0.15 16.03 -2.02
N CYS A 317 -0.48 15.61 -0.79
CA CYS A 317 -1.11 14.31 -0.53
C CYS A 317 -2.38 14.10 -1.37
N THR A 318 -3.16 15.17 -1.56
CA THR A 318 -4.42 15.15 -2.31
C THR A 318 -4.21 15.01 -3.81
N ASN A 319 -3.02 15.27 -4.34
CA ASN A 319 -2.73 15.01 -5.76
C ASN A 319 -2.44 13.53 -6.03
N CYS A 320 -2.08 12.77 -4.99
CA CYS A 320 -1.90 11.32 -5.07
C CYS A 320 -3.20 10.58 -4.73
N HIS A 321 -3.89 11.00 -3.66
CA HIS A 321 -5.14 10.42 -3.18
C HIS A 321 -6.35 11.18 -3.74
N GLN A 322 -6.78 10.82 -4.95
CA GLN A 322 -7.78 11.58 -5.68
C GLN A 322 -8.73 10.74 -6.54
N GLN A 323 -9.90 11.30 -6.85
CA GLN A 323 -11.00 10.61 -7.51
C GLN A 323 -10.68 10.15 -8.95
N LEU A 324 -9.95 10.94 -9.75
CA LEU A 324 -9.58 10.57 -11.11
C LEU A 324 -8.80 9.25 -11.15
N GLY A 325 -7.96 8.97 -10.15
CA GLY A 325 -7.20 7.73 -10.05
C GLY A 325 -8.11 6.51 -9.93
N GLN A 326 -9.16 6.61 -9.11
CA GLN A 326 -10.20 5.59 -9.04
C GLN A 326 -10.94 5.41 -10.37
N GLU A 327 -11.31 6.50 -11.04
CA GLU A 327 -12.03 6.42 -12.32
C GLU A 327 -11.17 5.83 -13.43
N LEU A 328 -9.88 6.16 -13.47
CA LEU A 328 -8.92 5.54 -14.37
C LEU A 328 -8.79 4.04 -14.07
N TRP A 329 -8.68 3.66 -12.79
CA TRP A 329 -8.66 2.25 -12.39
C TRP A 329 -9.94 1.52 -12.81
N LYS A 330 -11.13 2.11 -12.61
CA LYS A 330 -12.43 1.55 -13.02
C LYS A 330 -12.50 1.31 -14.53
N ALA A 331 -11.96 2.23 -15.33
CA ALA A 331 -12.00 2.17 -16.79
C ALA A 331 -10.89 1.29 -17.42
N GLU A 332 -9.77 1.07 -16.71
CA GLU A 332 -8.60 0.33 -17.23
C GLU A 332 -8.95 -1.11 -17.67
N ASN A 333 -8.41 -1.55 -18.81
CA ASN A 333 -8.60 -2.92 -19.30
C ASN A 333 -7.42 -3.38 -20.17
N VAL A 334 -6.22 -3.38 -19.61
CA VAL A 334 -5.01 -3.84 -20.32
C VAL A 334 -4.49 -5.15 -19.78
N THR A 335 -3.95 -6.00 -20.65
CA THR A 335 -3.39 -7.28 -20.20
C THR A 335 -2.10 -7.11 -19.39
N SER A 336 -1.27 -6.12 -19.76
CA SER A 336 0.01 -5.84 -19.13
C SER A 336 0.35 -4.35 -19.19
N LEU A 337 0.08 -3.59 -18.13
CA LEU A 337 0.41 -2.15 -18.02
C LEU A 337 1.90 -1.87 -18.31
N VAL A 338 2.80 -2.65 -17.72
CA VAL A 338 4.25 -2.49 -17.90
C VAL A 338 4.73 -2.65 -19.35
N HIS A 339 3.94 -3.30 -20.19
CA HIS A 339 4.24 -3.50 -21.61
C HIS A 339 3.28 -2.72 -22.53
N ALA A 340 2.31 -2.01 -21.95
CA ALA A 340 1.32 -1.27 -22.70
C ALA A 340 2.02 -0.17 -23.52
N GLN A 341 1.49 0.09 -24.70
CA GLN A 341 1.89 1.19 -25.56
C GLN A 341 0.73 2.18 -25.71
N PRO A 342 1.02 3.45 -26.01
CA PRO A 342 -0.02 4.41 -26.31
C PRO A 342 -0.94 3.93 -27.44
N GLY A 343 -2.25 3.88 -27.18
CA GLY A 343 -3.27 3.38 -28.11
C GLY A 343 -3.57 1.88 -28.05
N ASP A 344 -2.94 1.14 -27.14
CA ASP A 344 -3.38 -0.23 -26.86
C ASP A 344 -4.83 -0.27 -26.36
N ALA A 345 -5.57 -1.30 -26.75
CA ALA A 345 -6.97 -1.43 -26.38
C ALA A 345 -7.14 -1.52 -24.86
N GLY A 346 -8.01 -0.67 -24.30
CA GLY A 346 -8.28 -0.61 -22.86
C GLY A 346 -7.29 0.22 -22.05
N HIS A 347 -6.22 0.75 -22.66
CA HIS A 347 -5.27 1.65 -22.00
C HIS A 347 -5.82 3.08 -21.95
N VAL A 348 -6.42 3.45 -20.83
CA VAL A 348 -7.12 4.74 -20.70
C VAL A 348 -6.20 5.92 -20.38
N ARG A 349 -5.02 5.63 -19.83
CA ARG A 349 -4.01 6.63 -19.42
C ARG A 349 -3.23 7.21 -20.59
N GLU A 350 -2.99 6.40 -21.63
CA GLU A 350 -2.37 6.87 -22.88
C GLU A 350 -3.20 6.35 -24.08
N PRO A 351 -4.35 6.99 -24.36
CA PRO A 351 -5.28 6.51 -25.39
C PRO A 351 -4.69 6.57 -26.82
N PHE A 352 -3.62 7.35 -27.02
CA PHE A 352 -2.79 7.37 -28.22
C PHE A 352 -1.48 8.12 -27.94
N ALA A 353 -0.49 7.98 -28.83
CA ALA A 353 0.79 8.67 -28.68
C ALA A 353 0.62 10.20 -28.73
N GLY A 354 1.08 10.90 -27.68
CA GLY A 354 0.94 12.35 -27.56
C GLY A 354 -0.45 12.81 -27.14
N ALA A 355 -1.22 11.95 -26.47
CA ALA A 355 -2.48 12.31 -25.82
C ALA A 355 -2.28 13.41 -24.76
N THR A 356 -3.33 14.17 -24.51
CA THR A 356 -3.40 15.22 -23.47
C THR A 356 -4.29 14.77 -22.32
N LEU A 357 -4.33 15.54 -21.21
CA LEU A 357 -5.27 15.30 -20.12
C LEU A 357 -6.73 15.29 -20.61
N ALA A 358 -7.08 16.17 -21.56
CA ALA A 358 -8.42 16.21 -22.16
C ALA A 358 -8.78 14.89 -22.88
N ASP A 359 -7.81 14.26 -23.54
CA ASP A 359 -8.02 12.99 -24.24
C ASP A 359 -8.21 11.84 -23.24
N VAL A 360 -7.45 11.85 -22.14
CA VAL A 360 -7.61 10.89 -21.03
C VAL A 360 -8.99 11.05 -20.39
N ALA A 361 -9.40 12.28 -20.06
CA ALA A 361 -10.70 12.60 -19.49
C ALA A 361 -11.85 12.14 -20.40
N ALA A 362 -11.76 12.43 -21.71
CA ALA A 362 -12.74 11.97 -22.69
C ALA A 362 -12.78 10.43 -22.81
N GLY A 363 -11.62 9.77 -22.68
CA GLY A 363 -11.49 8.32 -22.71
C GLY A 363 -12.26 7.60 -21.60
N ILE A 364 -12.44 8.25 -20.45
CA ILE A 364 -13.23 7.76 -19.31
C ILE A 364 -14.60 8.44 -19.17
N GLY A 365 -14.99 9.28 -20.13
CA GLY A 365 -16.34 9.86 -20.22
C GLY A 365 -16.59 11.11 -19.36
N ILE A 366 -15.55 11.84 -18.94
CA ILE A 366 -15.67 13.09 -18.17
C ILE A 366 -15.11 14.29 -18.95
N SER A 367 -15.34 15.51 -18.46
CA SER A 367 -14.71 16.71 -19.02
C SER A 367 -13.29 16.91 -18.48
N GLU A 368 -12.45 17.63 -19.23
CA GLU A 368 -11.12 18.05 -18.76
C GLU A 368 -11.22 18.87 -17.47
N ASP A 369 -12.18 19.81 -17.39
CA ASP A 369 -12.43 20.63 -16.19
C ASP A 369 -12.73 19.77 -14.95
N GLN A 370 -13.49 18.68 -15.12
CA GLN A 370 -13.79 17.75 -14.04
C GLN A 370 -12.55 16.95 -13.64
N ALA A 371 -11.75 16.49 -14.62
CA ALA A 371 -10.48 15.83 -14.36
C ALA A 371 -9.51 16.72 -13.59
N ILE A 372 -9.42 18.01 -13.95
CA ILE A 372 -8.60 19.02 -13.25
C ILE A 372 -9.07 19.20 -11.81
N SER A 373 -10.38 19.34 -11.58
CA SER A 373 -10.91 19.51 -10.22
C SER A 373 -10.67 18.28 -9.32
N TRP A 374 -10.60 17.09 -9.90
CA TRP A 374 -10.22 15.88 -9.17
C TRP A 374 -8.72 15.78 -8.94
N LEU A 375 -7.87 16.15 -9.89
CA LEU A 375 -6.40 16.06 -9.77
C LEU A 375 -5.78 17.08 -8.82
N ASP A 376 -6.31 18.31 -8.80
CA ASP A 376 -5.83 19.39 -7.93
C ASP A 376 -7.02 20.03 -7.21
N PRO A 377 -7.63 19.31 -6.24
CA PRO A 377 -8.83 19.75 -5.55
C PRO A 377 -8.56 21.01 -4.73
N LYS A 378 -9.39 22.04 -4.94
CA LYS A 378 -9.29 23.34 -4.24
C LYS A 378 -10.65 23.89 -3.90
N GLU A 379 -10.74 24.56 -2.76
CA GLU A 379 -11.93 25.31 -2.34
C GLU A 379 -12.20 26.54 -3.24
N THR A 380 -11.18 27.02 -3.96
CA THR A 380 -11.29 28.13 -4.91
C THR A 380 -10.34 27.93 -6.09
N GLY A 381 -10.74 28.40 -7.27
CA GLY A 381 -9.86 28.40 -8.45
C GLY A 381 -9.93 27.12 -9.30
N THR A 382 -10.73 26.14 -8.89
CA THR A 382 -11.18 25.02 -9.74
C THR A 382 -12.49 25.38 -10.46
N PRO A 383 -12.84 24.68 -11.56
CA PRO A 383 -14.07 24.94 -12.32
C PRO A 383 -15.36 24.88 -11.48
N ASP A 384 -15.41 24.00 -10.47
CA ASP A 384 -16.54 23.85 -9.55
C ASP A 384 -16.37 24.60 -8.22
N ASN A 385 -15.15 25.05 -7.87
CA ASN A 385 -14.80 25.65 -6.57
C ASN A 385 -15.22 24.77 -5.39
N ILE A 386 -15.00 23.46 -5.53
CA ILE A 386 -15.25 22.46 -4.50
C ILE A 386 -13.95 21.74 -4.23
N ASP A 387 -13.58 21.62 -2.94
CA ASP A 387 -12.51 20.73 -2.52
C ASP A 387 -12.97 19.28 -2.66
N ASN A 388 -12.67 18.68 -3.81
CA ASN A 388 -13.00 17.29 -4.12
C ASN A 388 -12.09 16.27 -3.41
N THR A 389 -11.23 16.69 -2.48
CA THR A 389 -10.33 15.80 -1.72
C THR A 389 -11.10 14.63 -1.12
N HIS A 390 -12.32 14.83 -0.63
CA HIS A 390 -13.11 13.76 0.00
C HIS A 390 -14.10 13.03 -0.90
N THR A 391 -14.17 13.37 -2.19
CA THR A 391 -15.08 12.69 -3.12
C THR A 391 -14.87 11.18 -3.14
N ILE A 392 -13.62 10.74 -2.97
CA ILE A 392 -13.24 9.32 -2.89
C ILE A 392 -13.88 8.59 -1.70
N TRP A 393 -14.16 9.29 -0.60
CA TRP A 393 -14.80 8.72 0.61
C TRP A 393 -16.31 8.96 0.68
N LYS A 394 -16.95 9.46 -0.38
CA LYS A 394 -18.41 9.67 -0.41
C LYS A 394 -19.14 8.36 -0.20
N ALA A 395 -20.19 8.39 0.61
CA ALA A 395 -20.97 7.19 0.93
C ALA A 395 -21.42 6.44 -0.32
N ASP A 396 -21.32 5.10 -0.27
CA ASP A 396 -21.81 4.23 -1.34
C ASP A 396 -23.31 4.50 -1.61
N PRO A 397 -23.70 4.82 -2.85
CA PRO A 397 -25.10 4.98 -3.26
C PRO A 397 -25.96 3.71 -3.09
N GLY A 398 -25.32 2.54 -2.93
CA GLY A 398 -25.93 1.27 -2.59
C GLY A 398 -26.19 0.36 -3.78
N LEU A 399 -26.36 -0.94 -3.50
CA LEU A 399 -26.47 -2.00 -4.51
C LEU A 399 -27.57 -1.74 -5.55
N CYS A 400 -28.76 -1.27 -5.15
CA CYS A 400 -29.83 -1.03 -6.12
C CYS A 400 -29.59 0.18 -7.03
N ASN A 401 -28.86 1.19 -6.53
CA ASN A 401 -28.38 2.29 -7.36
C ASN A 401 -27.35 1.76 -8.38
N TYR A 402 -26.38 0.96 -7.92
CA TYR A 402 -25.39 0.32 -8.79
C TYR A 402 -26.05 -0.49 -9.91
N VAL A 403 -27.02 -1.35 -9.56
CA VAL A 403 -27.75 -2.18 -10.52
C VAL A 403 -28.52 -1.31 -11.51
N ALA A 404 -29.21 -0.27 -11.04
CA ALA A 404 -29.92 0.65 -11.93
C ALA A 404 -28.95 1.35 -12.92
N GLY A 405 -27.77 1.77 -12.46
CA GLY A 405 -26.72 2.34 -13.30
C GLY A 405 -26.15 1.34 -14.31
N TYR A 406 -25.81 0.13 -13.85
CA TYR A 406 -25.25 -0.94 -14.68
C TYR A 406 -26.19 -1.34 -15.84
N PHE A 407 -27.50 -1.34 -15.59
CA PHE A 407 -28.52 -1.62 -16.62
C PHE A 407 -28.98 -0.37 -17.40
N GLY A 408 -28.34 0.79 -17.20
CA GLY A 408 -28.61 2.02 -17.94
C GLY A 408 -29.98 2.64 -17.65
N VAL A 409 -30.55 2.37 -16.48
CA VAL A 409 -31.79 3.00 -15.98
C VAL A 409 -31.52 4.41 -15.49
N ILE A 410 -30.37 4.61 -14.86
CA ILE A 410 -29.82 5.90 -14.42
C ILE A 410 -28.36 6.00 -14.86
N ASP A 411 -27.77 7.19 -14.75
CA ASP A 411 -26.33 7.36 -14.90
C ASP A 411 -25.60 6.67 -13.73
N VAL A 412 -24.41 6.13 -14.00
CA VAL A 412 -23.58 5.51 -12.95
C VAL A 412 -23.06 6.61 -12.03
N ASP A 413 -23.36 6.49 -10.75
CA ASP A 413 -22.86 7.41 -9.72
C ASP A 413 -21.35 7.16 -9.50
N PRO A 414 -20.48 8.17 -9.64
CA PRO A 414 -19.03 8.03 -9.42
C PRO A 414 -18.66 7.59 -8.00
N ALA A 415 -19.55 7.77 -7.02
CA ALA A 415 -19.35 7.31 -5.66
C ALA A 415 -19.43 5.77 -5.52
N HIS A 416 -19.80 5.02 -6.58
CA HIS A 416 -19.65 3.56 -6.57
C HIS A 416 -18.18 3.16 -6.61
N ASP A 417 -17.81 2.19 -5.78
CA ASP A 417 -16.45 1.64 -5.72
C ASP A 417 -16.07 0.92 -7.03
N GLY A 418 -14.76 0.68 -7.19
CA GLY A 418 -14.26 -0.24 -8.20
C GLY A 418 -14.88 -1.64 -8.08
N ASN A 419 -15.17 -2.25 -9.24
CA ASN A 419 -15.71 -3.61 -9.29
C ASN A 419 -14.62 -4.65 -8.98
N VAL A 420 -14.91 -5.60 -8.08
CA VAL A 420 -13.90 -6.53 -7.53
C VAL A 420 -14.09 -7.98 -7.94
N ALA A 421 -15.32 -8.39 -8.21
CA ALA A 421 -15.59 -9.74 -8.67
C ALA A 421 -16.77 -9.74 -9.63
N THR A 422 -16.77 -10.69 -10.55
CA THR A 422 -17.95 -11.04 -11.33
C THR A 422 -18.67 -12.18 -10.62
N VAL A 423 -19.93 -11.97 -10.28
CA VAL A 423 -20.79 -12.94 -9.60
C VAL A 423 -21.95 -13.34 -10.48
N GLU A 424 -22.55 -14.49 -10.17
CA GLU A 424 -23.82 -14.88 -10.79
C GLU A 424 -24.99 -14.27 -9.99
N VAL A 425 -25.92 -13.64 -10.70
CA VAL A 425 -27.25 -13.31 -10.17
C VAL A 425 -28.32 -14.00 -11.01
N ASN A 426 -29.47 -14.31 -10.41
CA ASN A 426 -30.61 -14.90 -11.11
C ASN A 426 -31.84 -14.00 -10.99
N VAL A 427 -32.45 -13.65 -12.11
CA VAL A 427 -33.62 -12.73 -12.15
C VAL A 427 -34.97 -13.45 -12.04
N ASN A 428 -34.97 -14.79 -11.94
CA ASN A 428 -36.20 -15.59 -11.87
C ASN A 428 -36.39 -16.25 -10.51
N SER A 429 -35.35 -16.92 -9.98
CA SER A 429 -35.39 -17.60 -8.69
C SER A 429 -34.00 -18.00 -8.19
N ALA A 430 -33.80 -17.97 -6.87
CA ALA A 430 -32.58 -18.47 -6.22
C ALA A 430 -32.24 -19.95 -6.54
N ALA A 431 -33.25 -20.81 -6.75
CA ALA A 431 -33.04 -22.22 -7.07
C ALA A 431 -32.51 -22.47 -8.50
N ALA A 432 -32.57 -21.46 -9.36
CA ALA A 432 -32.07 -21.54 -10.73
C ALA A 432 -30.60 -21.11 -10.87
N CYS A 433 -29.97 -20.65 -9.78
CA CYS A 433 -28.54 -20.38 -9.70
C CYS A 433 -27.71 -21.64 -10.01
N THR A 434 -26.53 -21.48 -10.62
CA THR A 434 -25.64 -22.62 -10.92
C THR A 434 -25.12 -23.31 -9.66
N THR A 435 -25.04 -22.59 -8.55
CA THR A 435 -24.69 -23.12 -7.21
C THR A 435 -25.80 -23.97 -6.59
N GLY A 436 -27.01 -23.94 -7.15
CA GLY A 436 -28.20 -24.60 -6.59
C GLY A 436 -28.89 -23.82 -5.48
N GLY A 437 -28.48 -22.58 -5.20
CA GLY A 437 -29.07 -21.72 -4.17
C GLY A 437 -28.67 -20.24 -4.29
N GLY A 438 -29.38 -19.38 -3.57
CA GLY A 438 -29.15 -17.93 -3.61
C GLY A 438 -29.90 -17.20 -2.51
N THR A 439 -29.77 -15.87 -2.48
CA THR A 439 -30.44 -15.00 -1.50
C THR A 439 -31.96 -14.95 -1.67
N GLY A 440 -32.64 -14.28 -0.73
CA GLY A 440 -33.99 -13.77 -0.97
C GLY A 440 -34.04 -12.81 -2.16
N LEU A 441 -35.26 -12.49 -2.62
CA LEU A 441 -35.46 -11.52 -3.70
C LEU A 441 -35.02 -10.13 -3.23
N ILE A 442 -34.18 -9.47 -4.02
CA ILE A 442 -33.77 -8.08 -3.84
C ILE A 442 -34.60 -7.24 -4.81
N GLU A 443 -35.44 -6.36 -4.26
CA GLU A 443 -36.47 -5.62 -5.00
C GLU A 443 -36.00 -4.21 -5.41
N CYS A 444 -34.98 -4.13 -6.27
CA CYS A 444 -34.45 -2.83 -6.72
C CYS A 444 -35.43 -2.01 -7.57
N SER A 445 -36.43 -2.65 -8.16
CA SER A 445 -37.48 -1.97 -8.92
C SER A 445 -38.37 -1.04 -8.08
N LEU A 446 -38.37 -1.20 -6.75
CA LEU A 446 -39.12 -0.33 -5.83
C LEU A 446 -38.48 1.06 -5.73
N ASP A 447 -37.15 1.11 -5.67
CA ASP A 447 -36.40 2.36 -5.54
C ASP A 447 -36.08 2.96 -6.92
N TYR A 448 -35.85 2.11 -7.93
CA TYR A 448 -35.49 2.50 -9.28
C TYR A 448 -36.38 1.80 -10.32
N PRO A 449 -37.53 2.40 -10.69
CA PRO A 449 -38.43 1.80 -11.67
C PRO A 449 -37.74 1.49 -12.99
N GLY A 450 -37.70 0.20 -13.37
CA GLY A 450 -37.00 -0.30 -14.56
C GLY A 450 -35.72 -1.07 -14.27
N ALA A 451 -35.18 -0.96 -13.04
CA ALA A 451 -34.12 -1.84 -12.57
C ALA A 451 -34.67 -3.26 -12.34
N PRO A 452 -33.91 -4.32 -12.67
CA PRO A 452 -34.34 -5.69 -12.42
C PRO A 452 -34.31 -6.05 -10.93
N ASP A 453 -35.28 -6.85 -10.51
CA ASP A 453 -35.20 -7.57 -9.23
C ASP A 453 -34.44 -8.88 -9.43
N PHE A 454 -33.68 -9.31 -8.42
CA PHE A 454 -32.77 -10.45 -8.57
C PHE A 454 -32.47 -11.18 -7.27
N HIS A 455 -31.86 -12.35 -7.41
CA HIS A 455 -31.26 -13.16 -6.36
C HIS A 455 -29.75 -13.22 -6.59
N ILE A 456 -28.94 -13.05 -5.54
CA ILE A 456 -27.49 -13.28 -5.63
C ILE A 456 -27.25 -14.79 -5.44
N CYS A 457 -26.47 -15.39 -6.35
CA CYS A 457 -26.20 -16.82 -6.30
C CYS A 457 -25.03 -17.15 -5.36
N GLY A 458 -25.21 -18.19 -4.56
CA GLY A 458 -24.25 -18.55 -3.52
C GLY A 458 -24.71 -19.75 -2.71
N SER A 459 -24.13 -19.92 -1.54
CA SER A 459 -24.49 -21.00 -0.60
C SER A 459 -24.31 -20.54 0.83
N ILE A 460 -25.11 -21.11 1.73
CA ILE A 460 -24.84 -20.99 3.16
C ILE A 460 -23.74 -21.98 3.53
N ASP A 461 -22.68 -21.52 4.16
CA ASP A 461 -21.56 -22.38 4.55
C ASP A 461 -21.79 -23.08 5.90
N GLY A 462 -20.73 -23.66 6.47
CA GLY A 462 -20.80 -24.47 7.68
C GLY A 462 -21.16 -23.70 8.96
N ASP A 463 -20.98 -22.38 9.00
CA ASP A 463 -21.29 -21.56 10.17
C ASP A 463 -22.66 -20.85 10.08
N GLY A 464 -23.30 -20.93 8.90
CA GLY A 464 -24.63 -20.37 8.67
C GLY A 464 -24.62 -19.04 7.92
N ASP A 465 -23.45 -18.50 7.58
CA ASP A 465 -23.32 -17.30 6.77
C ASP A 465 -23.47 -17.61 5.27
N PHE A 466 -24.03 -16.64 4.53
CA PHE A 466 -24.22 -16.75 3.09
C PHE A 466 -22.93 -16.33 2.37
N SER A 467 -22.26 -17.28 1.72
CA SER A 467 -21.11 -17.03 0.86
C SER A 467 -21.57 -16.83 -0.58
N VAL A 468 -21.25 -15.68 -1.16
CA VAL A 468 -21.46 -15.41 -2.59
C VAL A 468 -20.47 -16.23 -3.41
N ASN A 469 -20.92 -16.80 -4.52
CA ASN A 469 -20.03 -17.50 -5.45
C ASN A 469 -19.41 -16.52 -6.44
N ALA A 470 -18.12 -16.19 -6.25
CA ALA A 470 -17.34 -15.43 -7.21
C ALA A 470 -17.00 -16.32 -8.43
N MET A 471 -17.41 -15.89 -9.63
CA MET A 471 -17.11 -16.60 -10.87
C MET A 471 -15.70 -16.30 -11.36
N ASP A 472 -15.29 -15.03 -11.26
CA ASP A 472 -14.01 -14.50 -11.70
C ASP A 472 -13.71 -13.20 -10.93
N PHE A 473 -12.45 -12.86 -10.73
CA PHE A 473 -12.02 -11.56 -10.21
C PHE A 473 -11.76 -10.53 -11.33
N CYS A 474 -11.77 -10.96 -12.59
CA CYS A 474 -11.79 -10.03 -13.71
C CYS A 474 -13.19 -9.42 -13.89
N THR A 475 -13.28 -8.09 -13.82
CA THR A 475 -14.55 -7.34 -13.88
C THR A 475 -14.70 -6.48 -15.13
N THR A 476 -13.78 -6.60 -16.09
CA THR A 476 -13.84 -5.87 -17.36
C THR A 476 -14.96 -6.41 -18.25
N PRO A 477 -15.54 -5.59 -19.16
CA PRO A 477 -16.71 -5.99 -19.95
C PRO A 477 -16.55 -7.30 -20.73
N ASP A 478 -15.36 -7.58 -21.24
CA ASP A 478 -15.08 -8.80 -21.99
C ASP A 478 -14.87 -10.03 -21.09
N CYS A 479 -14.33 -9.84 -19.88
CA CYS A 479 -14.33 -10.87 -18.84
C CYS A 479 -15.75 -11.21 -18.37
N VAL A 480 -16.57 -10.19 -18.12
CA VAL A 480 -17.99 -10.36 -17.76
C VAL A 480 -18.75 -11.07 -18.88
N ALA A 481 -18.52 -10.71 -20.14
CA ALA A 481 -19.12 -11.40 -21.28
C ALA A 481 -18.68 -12.87 -21.38
N THR A 482 -17.43 -13.16 -21.06
CA THR A 482 -16.90 -14.54 -21.00
C THR A 482 -17.56 -15.33 -19.88
N ALA A 483 -17.69 -14.76 -18.68
CA ALA A 483 -18.41 -15.36 -17.57
C ALA A 483 -19.88 -15.60 -17.92
N GLN A 484 -20.56 -14.62 -18.52
CA GLN A 484 -21.95 -14.72 -18.96
C GLN A 484 -22.19 -15.88 -19.93
N ALA A 485 -21.23 -16.18 -20.81
CA ALA A 485 -21.36 -17.27 -21.78
C ALA A 485 -21.40 -18.67 -21.13
N THR A 486 -21.00 -18.79 -19.86
CA THR A 486 -21.05 -20.04 -19.08
C THR A 486 -22.37 -20.23 -18.35
N LEU A 487 -23.21 -19.19 -18.25
CA LEU A 487 -24.41 -19.17 -17.43
C LEU A 487 -25.67 -19.65 -18.18
N PRO A 488 -26.62 -20.30 -17.48
CA PRO A 488 -27.90 -20.67 -18.05
C PRO A 488 -28.81 -19.45 -18.28
N SER A 489 -29.88 -19.63 -19.07
CA SER A 489 -30.87 -18.58 -19.29
C SER A 489 -31.53 -18.14 -17.97
N GLY A 490 -31.60 -16.82 -17.75
CA GLY A 490 -32.12 -16.24 -16.52
C GLY A 490 -31.06 -15.98 -15.45
N SER A 491 -29.85 -16.49 -15.63
CA SER A 491 -28.67 -16.09 -14.86
C SER A 491 -27.87 -15.03 -15.61
N VAL A 492 -27.38 -14.05 -14.87
CA VAL A 492 -26.63 -12.91 -15.38
C VAL A 492 -25.30 -12.82 -14.64
N ALA A 493 -24.20 -12.65 -15.39
CA ALA A 493 -22.90 -12.35 -14.80
C ALA A 493 -22.86 -10.85 -14.52
N VAL A 494 -22.69 -10.48 -13.24
CA VAL A 494 -22.71 -9.08 -12.79
C VAL A 494 -21.38 -8.79 -12.10
N PRO A 495 -20.59 -7.81 -12.59
CA PRO A 495 -19.49 -7.27 -11.81
C PRO A 495 -20.08 -6.56 -10.58
N VAL A 496 -19.50 -6.73 -9.40
CA VAL A 496 -19.99 -6.09 -8.16
C VAL A 496 -18.95 -5.14 -7.58
N PRO A 497 -19.37 -3.98 -7.05
CA PRO A 497 -18.48 -3.02 -6.42
C PRO A 497 -17.90 -3.57 -5.11
N MET A 498 -16.72 -3.07 -4.71
CA MET A 498 -16.06 -3.47 -3.45
C MET A 498 -16.99 -3.30 -2.23
N SER A 499 -17.78 -2.24 -2.18
CA SER A 499 -18.76 -1.97 -1.13
C SER A 499 -19.82 -3.06 -0.95
N ALA A 500 -20.11 -3.84 -2.00
CA ALA A 500 -20.98 -5.01 -1.89
C ALA A 500 -20.26 -6.23 -1.29
N ALA A 501 -18.92 -6.25 -1.30
CA ALA A 501 -18.08 -7.32 -0.75
C ALA A 501 -17.60 -7.02 0.68
N THR A 502 -17.39 -5.75 1.02
CA THR A 502 -16.93 -5.30 2.34
C THR A 502 -17.48 -3.92 2.66
N ASP A 503 -17.95 -3.73 3.89
CA ASP A 503 -18.32 -2.41 4.39
C ASP A 503 -17.13 -1.44 4.39
N GLY A 504 -15.88 -1.95 4.44
CA GLY A 504 -14.64 -1.17 4.42
C GLY A 504 -14.35 -0.44 3.10
N ARG A 505 -15.08 -0.77 2.03
CA ARG A 505 -14.94 -0.18 0.68
C ARG A 505 -13.53 -0.29 0.11
N ASP A 506 -13.31 0.29 -1.07
CA ASP A 506 -12.04 0.14 -1.81
C ASP A 506 -10.91 1.07 -1.36
N HIS A 507 -11.16 2.02 -0.46
CA HIS A 507 -10.23 3.13 -0.16
C HIS A 507 -8.81 2.74 0.26
N TRP A 508 -8.60 1.52 0.78
CA TRP A 508 -7.27 1.02 1.21
C TRP A 508 -6.77 -0.18 0.41
N LEU A 509 -7.48 -0.48 -0.67
CA LEU A 509 -7.25 -1.63 -1.51
C LEU A 509 -6.85 -1.12 -2.89
N SER A 510 -6.47 -2.04 -3.78
CA SER A 510 -6.01 -1.63 -5.11
C SER A 510 -6.93 -0.61 -5.81
N PRO A 511 -8.27 -0.69 -5.77
CA PRO A 511 -9.07 0.28 -6.51
C PRO A 511 -9.05 1.71 -5.95
N GLY A 512 -8.77 1.90 -4.65
CA GLY A 512 -8.88 3.20 -3.99
C GLY A 512 -7.55 3.87 -3.61
N GLU A 513 -6.43 3.17 -3.76
CA GLU A 513 -5.10 3.69 -3.46
C GLU A 513 -4.39 4.24 -4.71
N PRO A 514 -3.39 5.12 -4.57
CA PRO A 514 -2.62 5.65 -5.70
C PRO A 514 -1.82 4.55 -6.42
N HIS A 515 -1.67 4.71 -7.73
CA HIS A 515 -0.91 3.81 -8.60
C HIS A 515 0.23 4.56 -9.29
N CYS A 516 1.36 3.89 -9.57
CA CYS A 516 2.42 4.53 -10.35
C CYS A 516 1.91 4.86 -11.77
N ALA A 517 1.06 3.98 -12.32
CA ALA A 517 0.39 4.20 -13.61
C ALA A 517 -0.53 5.42 -13.64
N ASP A 518 -0.91 6.01 -12.50
CA ASP A 518 -1.69 7.25 -12.51
C ASP A 518 -0.91 8.40 -13.16
N CYS A 519 0.42 8.46 -12.97
CA CYS A 519 1.24 9.58 -13.44
C CYS A 519 2.39 9.17 -14.37
N HIS A 520 2.91 7.95 -14.25
CA HIS A 520 4.04 7.47 -15.03
C HIS A 520 3.60 6.71 -16.28
N ALA A 521 4.42 6.81 -17.33
CA ALA A 521 4.24 6.05 -18.57
C ALA A 521 4.91 4.68 -18.47
N ALA A 522 4.40 3.70 -19.22
CA ALA A 522 5.05 2.40 -19.32
C ALA A 522 6.50 2.53 -19.88
N PRO A 523 7.47 1.73 -19.39
CA PRO A 523 7.33 0.62 -18.44
C PRO A 523 7.49 1.03 -16.96
N TYR A 524 7.49 2.33 -16.61
CA TYR A 524 7.77 2.81 -15.24
C TYR A 524 6.56 2.73 -14.31
N VAL A 525 5.81 1.65 -14.43
CA VAL A 525 4.53 1.41 -13.76
C VAL A 525 4.49 0.00 -13.23
N GLU A 526 3.63 -0.26 -12.25
CA GLU A 526 3.35 -1.63 -11.83
C GLU A 526 2.79 -2.49 -12.98
N GLN A 527 3.01 -3.80 -12.93
CA GLN A 527 2.34 -4.70 -13.87
C GLN A 527 0.86 -4.80 -13.53
N SER A 528 0.03 -4.96 -14.57
CA SER A 528 -1.35 -5.35 -14.38
C SER A 528 -1.48 -6.86 -14.24
N GLY A 529 -2.46 -7.31 -13.45
CA GLY A 529 -2.74 -8.73 -13.31
C GLY A 529 -1.72 -9.51 -12.48
N ASN A 530 -1.98 -10.80 -12.37
CA ASN A 530 -1.79 -11.71 -11.23
C ASN A 530 -0.35 -11.99 -10.70
N ILE A 531 0.54 -11.00 -10.58
CA ILE A 531 1.89 -11.14 -9.94
C ILE A 531 1.76 -11.73 -8.53
N ASN A 532 0.66 -11.43 -7.83
CA ASN A 532 0.23 -12.07 -6.60
C ASN A 532 -1.26 -12.41 -6.73
N ALA A 533 -1.62 -13.68 -6.57
CA ALA A 533 -2.98 -14.20 -6.80
C ALA A 533 -4.02 -13.79 -5.75
N PHE A 534 -3.76 -12.72 -4.98
CA PHE A 534 -4.53 -12.36 -3.82
C PHE A 534 -5.24 -11.01 -4.06
N PRO A 535 -6.47 -11.04 -4.59
CA PRO A 535 -7.45 -10.03 -4.23
C PRO A 535 -7.44 -9.87 -2.70
N PRO A 536 -7.57 -8.65 -2.17
CA PRO A 536 -7.96 -7.42 -2.87
C PRO A 536 -6.81 -6.51 -3.36
N PHE A 537 -5.56 -6.99 -3.42
CA PHE A 537 -4.40 -6.16 -3.75
C PHE A 537 -4.05 -6.11 -5.24
N ASN A 538 -4.57 -7.06 -6.02
CA ASN A 538 -4.32 -7.17 -7.44
C ASN A 538 -5.56 -7.73 -8.13
N TYR A 539 -5.89 -7.19 -9.30
CA TYR A 539 -7.02 -7.63 -10.11
C TYR A 539 -6.56 -7.85 -11.56
N PRO A 540 -7.07 -8.90 -12.23
CA PRO A 540 -6.79 -9.09 -13.65
C PRO A 540 -7.12 -7.83 -14.44
N ARG A 541 -6.17 -7.42 -15.27
CA ARG A 541 -6.26 -6.28 -16.20
C ARG A 541 -6.38 -4.89 -15.59
N LYS A 542 -6.12 -4.78 -14.30
CA LYS A 542 -6.11 -3.53 -13.56
C LYS A 542 -4.70 -3.25 -13.04
N ALA A 543 -4.44 -1.98 -12.74
CA ALA A 543 -3.25 -1.60 -11.98
C ALA A 543 -3.25 -2.29 -10.61
N SER A 544 -2.07 -2.74 -10.18
CA SER A 544 -1.87 -3.40 -8.89
C SER A 544 -1.61 -2.37 -7.79
N LEU A 545 -1.99 -2.67 -6.55
CA LEU A 545 -1.66 -1.79 -5.43
C LEU A 545 -0.14 -1.62 -5.30
N MET A 546 0.36 -0.39 -5.45
CA MET A 546 1.80 -0.09 -5.50
C MET A 546 2.60 -0.61 -4.29
N ARG A 547 1.96 -0.76 -3.12
CA ARG A 547 2.56 -1.36 -1.91
C ARG A 547 3.01 -2.81 -2.10
N TYR A 548 2.28 -3.56 -2.92
CA TYR A 548 2.51 -4.99 -3.18
C TYR A 548 3.01 -5.26 -4.60
N SER A 549 3.13 -4.21 -5.41
CA SER A 549 3.68 -4.29 -6.77
C SER A 549 5.14 -4.72 -6.73
N ARG A 550 5.51 -5.52 -7.73
CA ARG A 550 6.85 -6.10 -7.88
C ARG A 550 7.32 -5.92 -9.32
N GLY A 551 8.63 -5.81 -9.48
CA GLY A 551 9.33 -5.66 -10.75
C GLY A 551 10.70 -6.34 -10.67
N HIS A 552 11.46 -6.36 -11.78
CA HIS A 552 12.82 -6.92 -11.83
C HIS A 552 12.98 -8.27 -11.12
N GLN A 553 12.37 -9.34 -11.65
CA GLN A 553 12.38 -10.69 -11.07
C GLN A 553 11.92 -10.76 -9.59
N ASP A 554 10.71 -10.27 -9.30
CA ASP A 554 10.02 -10.37 -7.99
C ASP A 554 10.54 -9.44 -6.87
N ILE A 555 11.32 -8.42 -7.20
CA ILE A 555 11.69 -7.37 -6.24
C ILE A 555 10.49 -6.43 -6.05
N SER A 556 10.05 -6.22 -4.81
CA SER A 556 9.01 -5.23 -4.52
C SER A 556 9.42 -3.84 -5.03
N CYS A 557 8.52 -3.09 -5.65
CA CYS A 557 8.79 -1.72 -6.09
C CYS A 557 9.31 -0.88 -4.92
N GLN A 558 8.73 -1.04 -3.71
CA GLN A 558 9.21 -0.38 -2.49
C GLN A 558 10.61 -0.82 -2.03
N GLY A 559 11.09 -1.99 -2.43
CA GLY A 559 12.44 -2.43 -2.12
C GLY A 559 13.49 -1.77 -3.00
N CYS A 560 13.12 -1.39 -4.24
CA CYS A 560 13.97 -0.64 -5.15
C CYS A 560 13.80 0.87 -4.96
N HIS A 561 12.57 1.30 -4.68
CA HIS A 561 12.19 2.71 -4.57
C HIS A 561 12.06 3.25 -3.14
N GLU A 562 12.20 2.40 -2.11
CA GLU A 562 12.30 2.71 -0.65
C GLU A 562 11.01 3.06 0.18
N SER A 563 9.92 2.26 0.24
CA SER A 563 8.61 2.52 0.97
C SER A 563 7.85 3.88 0.98
N ILE A 564 6.57 3.84 0.60
CA ILE A 564 5.59 4.88 0.15
C ILE A 564 5.06 5.98 1.10
N HIS A 565 5.75 6.31 2.20
CA HIS A 565 5.53 7.54 3.00
C HIS A 565 6.88 8.04 3.55
N GLY A 566 7.89 7.88 2.69
CA GLY A 566 9.32 7.87 3.01
C GLY A 566 10.15 7.27 1.86
N LEU A 567 9.63 7.27 0.62
CA LEU A 567 10.36 6.86 -0.58
C LEU A 567 11.29 7.99 -0.93
N TYR A 568 12.55 7.79 -0.56
CA TYR A 568 13.63 8.77 -0.69
C TYR A 568 13.38 9.98 0.19
N PRO A 569 13.79 9.94 1.47
CA PRO A 569 14.03 11.16 2.20
C PRO A 569 14.88 12.10 1.34
N VAL A 570 14.27 13.18 0.88
CA VAL A 570 14.90 14.16 -0.02
C VAL A 570 15.49 15.33 0.75
N THR A 571 15.07 15.50 2.00
CA THR A 571 15.57 16.57 2.87
C THR A 571 16.34 15.97 4.06
N PRO A 572 17.67 16.17 4.14
CA PRO A 572 18.49 15.56 5.19
C PRO A 572 18.13 16.03 6.60
N ASP A 573 17.55 17.21 6.76
CA ASP A 573 17.24 17.81 8.07
C ASP A 573 15.83 17.47 8.59
N ILE A 574 14.93 16.98 7.74
CA ILE A 574 13.57 16.55 8.14
C ILE A 574 13.62 15.13 8.71
N ASP A 575 14.37 14.26 8.03
CA ASP A 575 14.54 12.86 8.39
C ASP A 575 16.00 12.41 8.26
N THR A 576 16.85 12.85 9.18
CA THR A 576 18.27 12.47 9.21
C THR A 576 18.51 10.96 9.27
N THR A 577 17.54 10.22 9.80
CA THR A 577 17.65 8.78 10.08
C THR A 577 17.41 8.00 8.80
N SER A 578 16.24 8.14 8.18
CA SER A 578 15.98 7.44 6.91
C SER A 578 16.90 7.97 5.80
N TYR A 579 17.27 9.27 5.81
CA TYR A 579 18.21 9.84 4.82
C TYR A 579 19.56 9.12 4.85
N ALA A 580 20.12 8.90 6.04
CA ALA A 580 21.36 8.13 6.17
C ALA A 580 21.19 6.65 5.80
N GLN A 581 20.00 6.07 5.98
CA GLN A 581 19.71 4.70 5.55
C GLN A 581 19.77 4.57 4.03
N ALA A 582 19.08 5.45 3.31
CA ALA A 582 19.03 5.44 1.84
C ALA A 582 20.44 5.52 1.23
N ALA A 583 21.28 6.44 1.74
CA ALA A 583 22.69 6.55 1.33
C ALA A 583 23.51 5.28 1.57
N ALA A 584 23.16 4.49 2.59
CA ALA A 584 23.89 3.26 2.90
C ALA A 584 23.54 2.09 1.96
N LEU A 585 22.41 2.18 1.23
CA LEU A 585 21.95 1.12 0.33
C LEU A 585 22.59 1.22 -1.07
N ASN A 586 22.93 2.41 -1.54
CA ASN A 586 23.66 2.58 -2.80
C ASN A 586 25.18 2.52 -2.59
N ALA A 587 25.87 1.77 -3.46
CA ALA A 587 27.32 1.59 -3.38
C ALA A 587 28.15 2.88 -3.59
N ASP A 588 27.54 3.91 -4.20
CA ASP A 588 28.14 5.23 -4.41
C ASP A 588 27.68 6.27 -3.37
N HIS A 589 26.98 5.84 -2.33
CA HIS A 589 26.38 6.68 -1.29
C HIS A 589 25.39 7.74 -1.78
N THR A 590 24.87 7.59 -3.00
CA THR A 590 23.78 8.44 -3.49
C THR A 590 22.44 8.03 -2.87
N HIS A 591 21.54 8.99 -2.77
CA HIS A 591 20.16 8.77 -2.36
C HIS A 591 19.30 8.62 -3.62
N GLY A 592 18.06 8.14 -3.48
CA GLY A 592 17.20 7.83 -4.63
C GLY A 592 17.13 6.34 -4.94
N PRO A 593 16.56 5.94 -6.09
CA PRO A 593 16.34 4.54 -6.42
C PRO A 593 17.60 3.71 -6.28
N LEU A 594 17.45 2.46 -5.81
CA LEU A 594 18.57 1.53 -5.74
C LEU A 594 19.17 1.35 -7.14
N LYS A 595 20.45 1.67 -7.26
CA LYS A 595 21.18 1.52 -8.52
C LYS A 595 21.57 0.05 -8.72
N CYS A 596 21.85 -0.32 -9.96
CA CYS A 596 22.30 -1.68 -10.29
C CYS A 596 23.53 -2.11 -9.45
N GLY A 597 24.39 -1.15 -9.08
CA GLY A 597 25.59 -1.36 -8.27
C GLY A 597 25.33 -1.84 -6.83
N THR A 598 24.09 -1.70 -6.33
CA THR A 598 23.68 -2.21 -5.02
C THR A 598 23.70 -3.75 -4.99
N CYS A 599 23.33 -4.39 -6.10
CA CYS A 599 23.20 -5.84 -6.18
C CYS A 599 24.18 -6.49 -7.16
N HIS A 600 24.73 -5.72 -8.11
CA HIS A 600 25.57 -6.23 -9.19
C HIS A 600 26.94 -5.55 -9.22
N GLU A 601 27.94 -6.28 -9.71
CA GLU A 601 29.14 -5.64 -10.23
C GLU A 601 28.76 -4.87 -11.51
N VAL A 602 29.09 -3.59 -11.57
CA VAL A 602 28.70 -2.68 -12.65
C VAL A 602 29.90 -2.10 -13.40
N ASN A 603 29.68 -1.70 -14.65
CA ASN A 603 30.65 -0.99 -15.48
C ASN A 603 30.70 0.51 -15.14
N GLY A 604 31.50 1.27 -15.90
CA GLY A 604 31.70 2.71 -15.67
C GLY A 604 30.46 3.61 -15.85
N VAL A 605 29.37 3.10 -16.42
CA VAL A 605 28.08 3.80 -16.53
C VAL A 605 27.01 3.22 -15.59
N GLY A 606 27.38 2.30 -14.69
CA GLY A 606 26.45 1.73 -13.71
C GLY A 606 25.63 0.53 -14.23
N VAL A 607 25.91 -0.02 -15.42
CA VAL A 607 25.21 -1.19 -15.97
C VAL A 607 25.93 -2.49 -15.57
N PRO A 608 25.24 -3.58 -15.17
CA PRO A 608 25.89 -4.81 -14.74
C PRO A 608 26.91 -5.36 -15.75
N THR A 609 28.08 -5.79 -15.29
CA THR A 609 29.22 -6.19 -16.15
C THR A 609 28.96 -7.45 -16.99
N HIS A 610 27.95 -8.24 -16.63
CA HIS A 610 27.54 -9.41 -17.41
C HIS A 610 26.61 -9.06 -18.59
N ILE A 611 26.15 -7.81 -18.68
CA ILE A 611 25.42 -7.31 -19.85
C ILE A 611 26.41 -6.98 -20.97
N GLU A 612 26.15 -7.55 -22.14
CA GLU A 612 26.96 -7.47 -23.34
C GLU A 612 26.15 -6.84 -24.49
N ASP A 613 26.78 -6.69 -25.65
CA ASP A 613 26.21 -5.97 -26.79
C ASP A 613 24.98 -6.66 -27.41
N GLY A 614 24.70 -7.91 -27.02
CA GLY A 614 23.57 -8.69 -27.51
C GLY A 614 22.23 -8.32 -26.88
N LEU A 615 22.21 -7.69 -25.69
CA LEU A 615 20.98 -7.30 -25.02
C LEU A 615 20.54 -5.90 -25.47
N LEU A 616 19.39 -5.86 -26.14
CA LEU A 616 18.82 -4.65 -26.73
C LEU A 616 17.50 -4.28 -26.05
N TYR A 617 17.28 -2.98 -25.87
CA TYR A 617 15.98 -2.42 -25.53
C TYR A 617 15.56 -1.42 -26.61
N GLN A 618 14.37 -1.60 -27.18
CA GLN A 618 13.89 -0.81 -28.33
C GLN A 618 14.92 -0.70 -29.48
N GLY A 619 15.66 -1.79 -29.71
CA GLY A 619 16.69 -1.87 -30.76
C GLY A 619 18.02 -1.18 -30.42
N GLN A 620 18.20 -0.66 -29.21
CA GLN A 620 19.45 -0.05 -28.76
C GLN A 620 20.18 -0.97 -27.76
N PRO A 621 21.50 -1.19 -27.91
CA PRO A 621 22.29 -1.90 -26.90
C PRO A 621 22.24 -1.17 -25.56
N ILE A 622 21.97 -1.92 -24.48
CA ILE A 622 21.79 -1.30 -23.16
C ILE A 622 23.11 -1.19 -22.36
N LYS A 623 24.16 -1.91 -22.77
CA LYS A 623 25.45 -2.01 -22.05
C LYS A 623 26.06 -0.66 -21.65
N GLU A 624 25.95 0.34 -22.52
CA GLU A 624 26.50 1.68 -22.32
C GLU A 624 25.41 2.75 -22.10
N ASN A 625 24.17 2.33 -21.86
CA ASN A 625 23.03 3.22 -21.67
C ASN A 625 22.25 2.85 -20.41
N TYR A 626 22.54 3.55 -19.31
CA TYR A 626 21.94 3.27 -18.00
C TYR A 626 20.41 3.41 -18.01
N ASP A 627 19.87 4.47 -18.62
CA ASP A 627 18.42 4.68 -18.68
C ASP A 627 17.73 3.57 -19.47
N ALA A 628 18.27 3.18 -20.64
CA ALA A 628 17.73 2.06 -21.40
C ALA A 628 17.84 0.71 -20.66
N ALA A 629 18.91 0.52 -19.88
CA ALA A 629 19.04 -0.66 -19.03
C ALA A 629 17.99 -0.67 -17.91
N VAL A 630 17.74 0.48 -17.28
CA VAL A 630 16.66 0.66 -16.29
C VAL A 630 15.30 0.40 -16.93
N SER A 631 15.01 0.95 -18.12
CA SER A 631 13.76 0.69 -18.83
C SER A 631 13.57 -0.81 -19.11
N TRP A 632 14.64 -1.51 -19.55
CA TRP A 632 14.57 -2.95 -19.76
C TRP A 632 14.27 -3.70 -18.47
N MET A 633 14.90 -3.33 -17.35
CA MET A 633 14.64 -3.98 -16.05
C MET A 633 13.19 -3.86 -15.58
N HIS A 634 12.55 -2.73 -15.85
CA HIS A 634 11.13 -2.57 -15.56
C HIS A 634 10.27 -3.57 -16.35
N THR A 635 10.67 -3.91 -17.57
CA THR A 635 10.00 -4.94 -18.39
C THR A 635 10.42 -6.38 -18.05
N PHE A 636 11.56 -6.58 -17.36
CA PHE A 636 12.12 -7.89 -17.07
C PHE A 636 11.62 -8.45 -15.74
N THR A 637 10.31 -8.69 -15.68
CA THR A 637 9.57 -9.10 -14.49
C THR A 637 9.56 -10.61 -14.26
N ALA A 638 8.97 -11.07 -13.14
CA ALA A 638 8.93 -12.49 -12.78
C ALA A 638 8.24 -13.38 -13.84
N GLU A 639 7.44 -12.80 -14.74
CA GLU A 639 6.76 -13.50 -15.84
C GLU A 639 7.52 -13.42 -17.18
N ALA A 640 8.47 -12.49 -17.34
CA ALA A 640 9.18 -12.27 -18.61
C ALA A 640 9.96 -13.50 -19.10
N ASP A 641 9.81 -13.94 -20.36
CA ASP A 641 10.55 -15.09 -20.90
C ASP A 641 12.05 -14.75 -21.10
N PRO A 642 12.97 -15.25 -20.26
CA PRO A 642 14.38 -14.85 -20.33
C PRO A 642 15.10 -15.39 -21.56
N ARG A 643 14.51 -16.37 -22.26
CA ARG A 643 15.06 -16.89 -23.51
C ARG A 643 14.90 -15.89 -24.65
N GLY A 644 14.01 -14.90 -24.50
CA GLY A 644 13.70 -13.87 -25.50
C GLY A 644 14.76 -12.78 -25.61
N ASP A 645 15.46 -12.51 -24.52
CA ASP A 645 16.34 -11.35 -24.39
C ASP A 645 17.59 -11.68 -23.56
N TYR A 646 17.45 -11.96 -22.26
CA TYR A 646 18.54 -12.16 -21.31
C TYR A 646 19.50 -13.25 -21.74
N CYS A 647 19.00 -14.39 -22.22
CA CYS A 647 19.85 -15.48 -22.71
C CYS A 647 20.55 -15.12 -24.03
N LEU A 648 19.94 -14.28 -24.86
CA LEU A 648 20.51 -13.85 -26.15
C LEU A 648 21.60 -12.77 -25.99
N ASN A 649 21.70 -12.18 -24.80
CA ASN A 649 22.74 -11.23 -24.42
C ASN A 649 24.16 -11.71 -24.76
N CYS A 650 24.46 -12.96 -24.43
CA CYS A 650 25.83 -13.49 -24.55
C CYS A 650 26.07 -14.27 -25.85
N HIS A 651 25.04 -14.88 -26.43
CA HIS A 651 25.17 -15.81 -27.56
C HIS A 651 23.92 -15.76 -28.45
N GLU A 652 24.04 -16.29 -29.68
CA GLU A 652 22.87 -16.56 -30.51
C GLU A 652 21.90 -17.56 -29.87
N ASP A 653 20.69 -17.68 -30.44
CA ASP A 653 19.64 -18.56 -29.92
C ASP A 653 20.11 -20.02 -29.85
N ASN A 654 20.32 -20.49 -28.62
CA ASN A 654 20.71 -21.85 -28.27
C ASN A 654 19.64 -22.54 -27.42
N ARG A 655 18.36 -22.16 -27.55
CA ARG A 655 17.24 -22.76 -26.79
C ARG A 655 17.20 -24.28 -26.91
N SER A 656 17.57 -24.84 -28.06
CA SER A 656 17.65 -26.29 -28.27
C SER A 656 18.73 -26.99 -27.44
N GLN A 657 19.63 -26.25 -26.80
CA GLN A 657 20.70 -26.77 -25.95
C GLN A 657 20.38 -26.68 -24.45
N ILE A 658 19.23 -26.11 -24.05
CA ILE A 658 18.75 -26.07 -22.67
C ILE A 658 18.37 -27.49 -22.26
N SER A 659 19.25 -28.14 -21.51
CA SER A 659 19.10 -29.53 -21.09
C SER A 659 19.89 -29.79 -19.82
N SER A 660 19.28 -30.50 -18.87
CA SER A 660 19.90 -31.01 -17.63
C SER A 660 21.12 -31.91 -17.88
N THR A 661 21.21 -32.55 -19.06
CA THR A 661 22.35 -33.38 -19.45
C THR A 661 23.48 -32.57 -20.11
N ASN A 662 23.20 -31.33 -20.49
CA ASN A 662 24.19 -30.44 -21.06
C ASN A 662 24.99 -29.78 -19.94
N ARG A 663 26.27 -30.15 -19.86
CA ARG A 663 27.20 -29.59 -18.89
C ARG A 663 27.34 -28.08 -19.00
N THR A 664 27.45 -27.56 -20.22
CA THR A 664 27.61 -26.12 -20.44
C THR A 664 26.40 -25.35 -19.93
N TRP A 665 25.20 -25.90 -20.15
CA TRP A 665 23.96 -25.35 -19.58
C TRP A 665 24.02 -25.33 -18.05
N THR A 666 24.28 -26.48 -17.43
CA THR A 666 24.31 -26.64 -15.95
C THR A 666 25.34 -25.74 -15.26
N GLU A 667 26.39 -25.30 -15.98
CA GLU A 667 27.44 -24.44 -15.43
C GLU A 667 27.11 -22.93 -15.42
N HIS A 668 25.98 -22.46 -15.99
CA HIS A 668 25.69 -21.02 -16.07
C HIS A 668 25.61 -20.35 -14.70
N SER A 669 24.80 -20.89 -13.78
CA SER A 669 24.67 -20.29 -12.45
C SER A 669 25.92 -20.43 -11.61
N PHE A 670 26.58 -21.58 -11.67
CA PHE A 670 27.86 -21.80 -10.99
C PHE A 670 28.96 -20.81 -11.43
N LYS A 671 28.93 -20.35 -12.68
CA LYS A 671 29.88 -19.36 -13.22
C LYS A 671 29.41 -17.91 -13.06
N GLY A 672 28.30 -17.66 -12.36
CA GLY A 672 27.73 -16.33 -12.19
C GLY A 672 27.22 -15.70 -13.49
N ARG A 673 26.83 -16.52 -14.48
CA ARG A 673 26.31 -16.05 -15.78
C ARG A 673 24.80 -15.86 -15.82
N SER A 674 24.08 -16.52 -14.91
CA SER A 674 22.62 -16.47 -14.74
C SER A 674 22.28 -16.90 -13.31
N SER A 675 21.15 -16.51 -12.74
CA SER A 675 20.70 -17.13 -11.47
C SER A 675 20.18 -18.55 -11.71
N ARG A 676 20.11 -19.38 -10.66
CA ARG A 676 19.53 -20.73 -10.76
C ARG A 676 18.04 -20.66 -11.07
N GLU A 677 17.31 -19.75 -10.43
CA GLU A 677 15.88 -19.50 -10.69
C GLU A 677 15.62 -19.12 -12.15
N MET A 678 16.48 -18.28 -12.73
CA MET A 678 16.39 -17.90 -14.15
C MET A 678 16.60 -19.11 -15.07
N MET A 679 17.52 -20.02 -14.70
CA MET A 679 17.72 -21.28 -15.42
C MET A 679 16.51 -22.20 -15.28
N ASP A 680 15.93 -22.32 -14.08
CA ASP A 680 14.73 -23.13 -13.82
C ASP A 680 13.57 -22.66 -14.70
N LYS A 681 13.36 -21.34 -14.77
CA LYS A 681 12.35 -20.74 -15.65
C LYS A 681 12.58 -21.06 -17.12
N ALA A 682 13.82 -20.94 -17.60
CA ALA A 682 14.17 -21.29 -18.97
C ALA A 682 13.99 -22.78 -19.28
N GLU A 683 14.28 -23.66 -18.32
CA GLU A 683 14.04 -25.11 -18.41
C GLU A 683 12.55 -25.43 -18.48
N VAL A 684 11.72 -24.85 -17.60
CA VAL A 684 10.26 -25.05 -17.63
C VAL A 684 9.67 -24.60 -18.96
N LEU A 685 10.05 -23.42 -19.45
CA LEU A 685 9.55 -22.88 -20.70
C LEU A 685 10.00 -23.69 -21.94
N GLN A 686 11.14 -24.38 -21.86
CA GLN A 686 11.72 -25.13 -22.98
C GLN A 686 11.39 -26.63 -22.95
N ASN A 687 11.41 -27.23 -21.76
CA ASN A 687 11.33 -28.67 -21.53
C ASN A 687 10.04 -29.07 -20.80
N GLY A 688 9.31 -28.11 -20.22
CA GLY A 688 8.07 -28.34 -19.45
C GLY A 688 8.30 -28.68 -17.97
N HIS A 689 9.55 -28.76 -17.52
CA HIS A 689 9.92 -29.06 -16.14
C HIS A 689 11.30 -28.49 -15.81
N VAL A 690 11.62 -28.41 -14.51
CA VAL A 690 12.95 -28.07 -14.01
C VAL A 690 13.89 -29.26 -14.17
N GLY A 691 15.17 -28.99 -14.42
CA GLY A 691 16.23 -29.98 -14.56
C GLY A 691 16.42 -30.80 -13.27
N GLY A 692 16.21 -32.11 -13.36
CA GLY A 692 16.26 -33.04 -12.23
C GLY A 692 15.00 -33.06 -11.37
N ASP A 693 13.86 -32.62 -11.91
CA ASP A 693 12.57 -32.81 -11.25
C ASP A 693 12.11 -34.26 -11.39
N PHE A 694 12.25 -35.02 -10.31
CA PHE A 694 11.88 -36.44 -10.27
C PHE A 694 10.36 -36.65 -10.47
N ASP A 695 9.52 -35.74 -9.97
CA ASP A 695 8.06 -35.84 -10.08
C ASP A 695 7.59 -35.55 -11.51
N ALA A 696 8.36 -34.77 -12.26
CA ALA A 696 8.21 -34.61 -13.71
C ALA A 696 8.80 -35.78 -14.54
N GLY A 697 9.35 -36.81 -13.88
CA GLY A 697 9.93 -38.00 -14.51
C GLY A 697 11.41 -37.88 -14.88
N GLU A 698 12.11 -36.88 -14.34
CA GLU A 698 13.53 -36.65 -14.62
C GLU A 698 14.43 -37.06 -13.45
N ASP A 699 15.06 -38.24 -13.56
CA ASP A 699 15.96 -38.75 -12.52
C ASP A 699 17.26 -37.92 -12.43
N PRO A 700 17.53 -37.22 -11.31
CA PRO A 700 18.73 -36.40 -11.14
C PRO A 700 20.04 -37.18 -11.28
N THR A 701 20.03 -38.46 -10.92
CA THR A 701 21.22 -39.32 -10.88
C THR A 701 21.74 -39.68 -12.28
N ASN A 702 20.89 -39.50 -13.30
CA ASN A 702 21.19 -39.77 -14.71
C ASN A 702 21.08 -38.51 -15.59
N THR A 703 20.82 -37.34 -15.00
CA THR A 703 20.65 -36.06 -15.70
C THR A 703 21.57 -34.98 -15.13
N VAL A 704 21.06 -34.05 -14.32
CA VAL A 704 21.76 -32.88 -13.78
C VAL A 704 23.06 -33.27 -13.04
N CYS A 705 23.08 -34.39 -12.33
CA CYS A 705 24.29 -34.85 -11.66
C CYS A 705 25.34 -35.30 -12.68
N THR A 706 24.94 -36.11 -13.68
CA THR A 706 25.83 -36.70 -14.69
C THR A 706 26.47 -35.70 -15.63
N SER A 707 25.87 -34.51 -15.79
CA SER A 707 26.46 -33.43 -16.57
C SER A 707 27.81 -32.98 -16.00
N CYS A 708 28.00 -33.10 -14.68
CA CYS A 708 29.23 -32.75 -13.98
C CYS A 708 30.04 -33.97 -13.51
N HIS A 709 29.38 -35.00 -12.97
CA HIS A 709 30.02 -36.21 -12.46
C HIS A 709 29.06 -37.41 -12.51
N GLY A 710 29.57 -38.65 -12.64
CA GLY A 710 28.70 -39.84 -12.51
C GLY A 710 27.95 -39.92 -11.17
N ASP A 711 27.03 -40.88 -11.03
CA ASP A 711 26.22 -41.07 -9.82
C ASP A 711 27.08 -41.14 -8.53
N ARG A 712 26.74 -40.27 -7.57
CA ARG A 712 27.36 -40.19 -6.25
C ARG A 712 26.36 -40.32 -5.10
N SER A 713 25.14 -40.80 -5.36
CA SER A 713 24.09 -41.13 -4.37
C SER A 713 24.65 -41.86 -3.14
N ARG A 714 25.41 -42.94 -3.34
CA ARG A 714 26.07 -43.70 -2.26
C ARG A 714 27.07 -42.88 -1.44
N THR A 715 27.73 -41.90 -2.07
CA THR A 715 28.64 -41.00 -1.35
C THR A 715 27.84 -40.01 -0.51
N LEU A 716 26.73 -39.49 -1.06
CA LEU A 716 25.81 -38.62 -0.35
C LEU A 716 25.20 -39.34 0.86
N GLN A 717 24.64 -40.53 0.68
CA GLN A 717 24.09 -41.37 1.76
C GLN A 717 25.12 -41.64 2.87
N ARG A 718 26.38 -41.93 2.51
CA ARG A 718 27.43 -42.21 3.51
C ARG A 718 27.91 -40.97 4.25
N LYS A 719 27.97 -39.81 3.58
CA LYS A 719 28.60 -38.59 4.13
C LYS A 719 27.60 -37.58 4.69
N GLY A 720 26.32 -37.69 4.33
CA GLY A 720 25.28 -36.75 4.73
C GLY A 720 25.49 -35.33 4.21
N CYS A 721 24.95 -34.37 4.95
CA CYS A 721 24.83 -32.95 4.62
C CYS A 721 26.13 -32.15 4.73
N THR A 722 27.19 -32.61 4.03
CA THR A 722 28.48 -31.90 4.02
C THR A 722 28.36 -30.51 3.38
N THR A 723 29.26 -29.58 3.72
CA THR A 723 29.36 -28.27 3.05
C THR A 723 29.44 -28.40 1.53
N LYS A 724 30.16 -29.42 1.03
CA LYS A 724 30.25 -29.68 -0.41
C LYS A 724 28.89 -30.02 -1.03
N TRP A 725 28.03 -30.74 -0.31
CA TRP A 725 26.67 -31.03 -0.77
C TRP A 725 25.80 -29.77 -0.76
N LYS A 726 25.79 -29.04 0.36
CA LYS A 726 25.06 -27.77 0.49
C LYS A 726 25.46 -26.74 -0.60
N ASN A 727 26.74 -26.70 -0.97
CA ASN A 727 27.24 -25.84 -2.04
C ASN A 727 26.67 -26.16 -3.43
N HIS A 728 26.07 -27.34 -3.67
CA HIS A 728 25.40 -27.58 -4.95
C HIS A 728 24.17 -26.67 -5.11
N LEU A 729 23.45 -26.43 -4.02
CA LEU A 729 22.30 -25.53 -3.97
C LEU A 729 22.75 -24.06 -3.99
N ILE A 730 23.63 -23.66 -3.04
CA ILE A 730 24.07 -22.27 -2.88
C ILE A 730 24.81 -21.73 -4.12
N GLN A 731 25.48 -22.59 -4.89
CA GLN A 731 26.17 -22.19 -6.12
C GLN A 731 25.32 -22.41 -7.39
N GLY A 732 24.03 -22.74 -7.26
CA GLY A 732 23.12 -22.97 -8.38
C GLY A 732 23.52 -24.12 -9.31
N ARG A 733 24.30 -25.09 -8.83
CA ARG A 733 24.72 -26.28 -9.61
C ARG A 733 23.59 -27.30 -9.76
N ALA A 734 22.66 -27.31 -8.82
CA ALA A 734 21.43 -28.10 -8.84
C ALA A 734 20.26 -27.19 -8.49
N SER A 735 19.09 -27.46 -9.05
CA SER A 735 17.83 -26.84 -8.63
C SER A 735 17.47 -27.28 -7.22
N GLU A 736 16.62 -26.49 -6.55
CA GLU A 736 16.10 -26.82 -5.21
C GLU A 736 15.40 -28.18 -5.22
N VAL A 737 14.48 -28.40 -6.17
CA VAL A 737 13.73 -29.66 -6.30
C VAL A 737 14.63 -30.89 -6.46
N ALA A 738 15.67 -30.81 -7.29
CA ALA A 738 16.61 -31.92 -7.47
C ALA A 738 17.45 -32.16 -6.21
N TRP A 739 17.82 -31.08 -5.52
CA TRP A 739 18.60 -31.16 -4.29
C TRP A 739 17.79 -31.72 -3.12
N GLU A 740 16.54 -31.28 -2.96
CA GLU A 740 15.62 -31.76 -1.92
C GLU A 740 15.30 -33.24 -2.11
N TYR A 741 15.00 -33.66 -3.35
CA TYR A 741 14.79 -35.06 -3.68
C TYR A 741 16.01 -35.90 -3.32
N MET A 742 17.20 -35.52 -3.80
CA MET A 742 18.42 -36.28 -3.54
C MET A 742 18.78 -36.34 -2.05
N SER A 743 18.55 -35.25 -1.30
CA SER A 743 18.79 -35.19 0.14
C SER A 743 17.82 -36.09 0.90
N THR A 744 16.52 -36.00 0.59
CA THR A 744 15.48 -36.78 1.25
C THR A 744 15.63 -38.27 0.96
N ASP A 745 15.83 -38.65 -0.30
CA ASP A 745 15.97 -40.04 -0.72
C ASP A 745 17.23 -40.71 -0.14
N ASN A 746 18.36 -39.99 -0.08
CA ASN A 746 19.64 -40.60 0.30
C ASN A 746 20.02 -40.38 1.78
N ILE A 747 19.50 -39.34 2.43
CA ILE A 747 19.87 -38.95 3.80
C ILE A 747 18.66 -39.02 4.74
N GLY A 748 17.44 -38.87 4.23
CA GLY A 748 16.20 -38.86 5.02
C GLY A 748 15.83 -37.50 5.60
N ASN A 749 16.41 -36.41 5.10
CA ASN A 749 16.03 -35.02 5.42
C ASN A 749 16.52 -34.04 4.33
N THR A 750 16.07 -32.79 4.43
CA THR A 750 16.41 -31.67 3.52
C THR A 750 17.73 -30.98 3.88
N CYS A 751 18.61 -31.59 4.68
CA CYS A 751 19.89 -31.00 5.06
C CYS A 751 19.87 -29.58 5.67
N GLY A 752 18.73 -29.18 6.25
CA GLY A 752 18.54 -27.89 6.90
C GLY A 752 18.21 -26.75 5.95
N TRP A 753 17.64 -27.07 4.78
CA TRP A 753 16.65 -26.19 4.16
C TRP A 753 15.46 -26.04 5.11
#